data_AF-A0A2G3AIQ2-F1
#
_entry.id   AF-A0A2G3AIQ2-F1
#
_cell.length_a   1.000
_cell.length_b   1.000
_cell.length_c   1.000
_cell.angle_alpha   90.00
_cell.angle_beta   90.00
_cell.angle_gamma   90.00
#
_symmetry.space_group_name_H-M   'P 1'
#
loop_
_entity.id
_entity.type
_entity.pdbx_description
1 polymer ?
#
loop_
_entity_poly.entity_id
_entity_poly.type
_entity_poly.pdbx_seq_one_letter_code
_entity_poly.pdbx_strand_id
1 'polypeptide(L)'
;MPVSRPELSDSRVIAHVDMDCFYVQVEQRKQQSLRGQPTAVVQYNSWQGGGLIAVSYEARKFGVKRSMRGDEAKKVCPEIHLVQVPVARGKADLNSYRNAGSEVVTILSRRGRCERASIDEVYLDLTIAAEAMLVDNPPECLETISEEVVKSHVLGLEEDGSNAREKVGHWLTRSDASRRDKLLACGAFIVAELRLQVLEETEFTCSAGIAHNKMLAKLASGMNKPAQQTVVPFSSICKLLGMLPIKKMKQLGGKLGTSLQIDLGVKTVGDLLQFSEEKLQEYYGVNTGSWLWNTARGISGEEVKERLLPNSHGSGKTFPGPRALKTVPSVEKWLSELCEELSERLQFDLEQNKRIAHTLTLHAHAYKSNDIDSFKKFPSKSCPLRYGTSKIKEDALILFQAGLREYLGLYNFKISGNQNSGWGITGLSVSASKIIAIPSGTRSIMNYFHNQQETCPQVKLSSEKLIQDAPLLSPSENCIENGGHMTLQSIEPWISCSEEDEETKHSLPLDRQLDKEMCKEKLPDKETSICSSPDAEVYRGWEKDQTESNGDYLTEKIRDSLESEEGKRKLNKEKGMSTISRYFQSQNSGDLLKVEHASTSKLSESPSLSDHQSEPPQENSPARGESSVDARLCSHIKLKRPAWSYDIDEIDQDVLNELPKQIQEEVQAWLRPQKRPHTVKRDSGIARYFLPAKNK
;
A
#
# COMPACT_ATOMS: atom_id res chain seq x y z
N MET A 1 -6.27 -18.25 -3.75
CA MET A 1 -6.68 -17.65 -2.46
C MET A 1 -5.62 -17.93 -1.41
N PRO A 2 -5.65 -17.31 -0.20
CA PRO A 2 -4.84 -17.81 0.92
C PRO A 2 -5.13 -19.31 1.12
N VAL A 3 -4.09 -20.13 1.01
CA VAL A 3 -4.20 -21.58 1.25
C VAL A 3 -4.45 -21.78 2.74
N SER A 4 -5.54 -22.48 3.08
CA SER A 4 -5.79 -22.95 4.43
C SER A 4 -4.70 -23.94 4.84
N ARG A 5 -3.74 -23.46 5.64
CA ARG A 5 -2.90 -24.36 6.45
C ARG A 5 -3.84 -25.20 7.36
N PRO A 6 -3.52 -26.48 7.62
CA PRO A 6 -4.15 -27.21 8.72
C PRO A 6 -4.00 -26.39 10.01
N GLU A 7 -5.10 -26.17 10.73
CA GLU A 7 -5.06 -25.28 11.90
C GLU A 7 -4.26 -25.92 13.04
N LEU A 8 -3.25 -25.20 13.51
CA LEU A 8 -2.58 -25.44 14.78
C LEU A 8 -3.07 -24.39 15.77
N SER A 9 -3.30 -24.81 17.02
CA SER A 9 -4.03 -24.10 18.09
C SER A 9 -5.54 -23.91 17.83
N ASP A 10 -6.34 -24.55 18.68
CA ASP A 10 -7.80 -24.67 18.54
C ASP A 10 -8.58 -23.43 19.06
N SER A 11 -7.89 -22.32 19.37
CA SER A 11 -8.48 -21.17 20.08
C SER A 11 -7.73 -19.84 19.87
N ARG A 12 -7.31 -19.51 18.64
CA ARG A 12 -6.75 -18.16 18.35
C ARG A 12 -7.71 -17.06 18.79
N VAL A 13 -7.21 -15.92 19.26
CA VAL A 13 -8.02 -14.74 19.63
C VAL A 13 -7.62 -13.58 18.72
N ILE A 14 -8.39 -13.37 17.67
CA ILE A 14 -8.13 -12.35 16.65
C ILE A 14 -9.12 -11.20 16.81
N ALA A 15 -8.60 -10.00 17.04
CA ALA A 15 -9.38 -8.77 16.97
C ALA A 15 -9.20 -8.08 15.61
N HIS A 16 -10.21 -7.35 15.17
CA HIS A 16 -10.13 -6.37 14.12
C HIS A 16 -10.68 -5.04 14.63
N VAL A 17 -9.85 -4.00 14.65
CA VAL A 17 -10.18 -2.65 15.11
C VAL A 17 -10.28 -1.72 13.89
N ASP A 18 -11.33 -0.91 13.85
CA ASP A 18 -11.79 -0.18 12.66
C ASP A 18 -12.27 1.21 13.09
N MET A 19 -11.50 2.26 12.79
CA MET A 19 -11.75 3.62 13.30
C MET A 19 -13.08 4.19 12.80
N ASP A 20 -13.82 4.86 13.68
CA ASP A 20 -15.16 5.33 13.32
C ASP A 20 -15.12 6.60 12.47
N CYS A 21 -15.77 6.55 11.30
CA CYS A 21 -15.81 7.62 10.27
C CYS A 21 -14.45 8.31 9.99
N PHE A 22 -13.34 7.59 10.17
CA PHE A 22 -12.01 8.08 10.58
C PHE A 22 -11.64 9.53 10.25
N TYR A 23 -11.62 9.92 8.98
CA TYR A 23 -11.16 11.26 8.58
C TYR A 23 -12.02 12.38 9.18
N VAL A 24 -13.32 12.13 9.42
CA VAL A 24 -14.18 13.09 10.11
C VAL A 24 -13.73 13.30 11.55
N GLN A 25 -13.36 12.25 12.29
CA GLN A 25 -12.80 12.39 13.63
C GLN A 25 -11.46 13.15 13.63
N VAL A 26 -10.61 12.92 12.61
CA VAL A 26 -9.35 13.68 12.44
C VAL A 26 -9.60 15.18 12.24
N GLU A 27 -10.70 15.59 11.60
CA GLU A 27 -11.10 17.01 11.52
C GLU A 27 -11.82 17.49 12.80
N GLN A 28 -12.67 16.67 13.42
CA GLN A 28 -13.33 16.97 14.72
C GLN A 28 -12.35 17.07 15.90
N ARG A 29 -11.12 16.55 15.77
CA ARG A 29 -10.00 16.77 16.69
C ARG A 29 -9.36 18.15 16.50
N LYS A 30 -9.22 18.61 15.25
CA LYS A 30 -8.69 19.95 14.94
C LYS A 30 -9.71 21.06 15.23
N GLN A 31 -10.98 20.78 14.99
CA GLN A 31 -12.09 21.73 15.16
C GLN A 31 -13.21 21.08 15.99
N GLN A 32 -13.13 21.27 17.31
CA GLN A 32 -14.04 20.64 18.28
C GLN A 32 -15.52 20.99 18.05
N SER A 33 -15.84 22.16 17.45
CA SER A 33 -17.22 22.55 17.12
C SER A 33 -17.92 21.67 16.09
N LEU A 34 -17.19 20.77 15.42
CA LEU A 34 -17.75 19.76 14.52
C LEU A 34 -18.21 18.48 15.25
N ARG A 35 -17.92 18.32 16.56
CA ARG A 35 -18.34 17.14 17.33
C ARG A 35 -19.86 17.11 17.49
N GLY A 36 -20.47 15.95 17.24
CA GLY A 36 -21.94 15.78 17.24
C GLY A 36 -22.68 16.49 16.11
N GLN A 37 -21.98 17.14 15.17
CA GLN A 37 -22.59 17.84 14.03
C GLN A 37 -22.53 16.98 12.76
N PRO A 38 -23.56 17.03 11.88
CA PRO A 38 -23.53 16.36 10.59
C PRO A 38 -22.37 16.90 9.75
N THR A 39 -21.33 16.08 9.61
CA THR A 39 -20.05 16.44 9.00
C THR A 39 -19.64 15.41 7.95
N ALA A 40 -19.01 15.86 6.87
CA ALA A 40 -18.36 15.01 5.88
C ALA A 40 -17.04 15.63 5.39
N VAL A 41 -16.05 14.78 5.12
CA VAL A 41 -14.75 15.19 4.56
C VAL A 41 -14.78 15.01 3.05
N VAL A 42 -14.38 16.04 2.30
CA VAL A 42 -14.42 16.09 0.83
C VAL A 42 -13.04 16.28 0.20
N GLN A 43 -12.79 15.64 -0.95
CA GLN A 43 -11.62 15.90 -1.77
C GLN A 43 -11.93 16.88 -2.89
N TYR A 44 -11.26 18.04 -2.84
CA TYR A 44 -11.54 19.25 -3.65
C TYR A 44 -12.96 19.78 -3.41
N ASN A 45 -13.26 21.01 -3.83
CA ASN A 45 -14.59 21.62 -3.72
C ASN A 45 -15.12 22.19 -5.07
N SER A 46 -14.23 22.56 -5.98
CA SER A 46 -14.53 23.29 -7.24
C SER A 46 -15.30 22.51 -8.31
N TRP A 47 -15.73 21.28 -8.02
CA TRP A 47 -16.66 20.53 -8.86
C TRP A 47 -17.71 19.85 -7.99
N GLN A 48 -18.97 20.30 -8.11
CA GLN A 48 -20.13 19.78 -7.39
C GLN A 48 -19.96 19.74 -5.85
N GLY A 49 -19.29 20.73 -5.26
CA GLY A 49 -19.00 20.78 -3.83
C GLY A 49 -17.99 19.73 -3.34
N GLY A 50 -17.31 19.02 -4.26
CA GLY A 50 -16.33 17.98 -3.95
C GLY A 50 -16.85 16.56 -4.08
N GLY A 51 -15.96 15.57 -3.97
CA GLY A 51 -16.34 14.18 -3.73
C GLY A 51 -16.18 13.84 -2.25
N LEU A 52 -17.23 13.33 -1.61
CA LEU A 52 -17.13 12.88 -0.23
C LEU A 52 -16.17 11.68 -0.13
N ILE A 53 -15.43 11.61 0.99
CA ILE A 53 -14.52 10.49 1.26
C ILE A 53 -14.66 9.90 2.67
N ALA A 54 -15.26 10.64 3.61
CA ALA A 54 -15.72 10.15 4.90
C ALA A 54 -16.97 10.92 5.34
N VAL A 55 -17.85 10.28 6.12
CA VAL A 55 -19.15 10.82 6.54
C VAL A 55 -19.40 10.43 7.99
N SER A 56 -19.76 11.42 8.82
CA SER A 56 -20.15 11.27 10.23
C SER A 56 -21.38 10.34 10.39
N TYR A 57 -21.67 9.89 11.60
CA TYR A 57 -22.84 9.03 11.83
C TYR A 57 -24.15 9.85 11.87
N GLU A 58 -24.04 11.11 12.25
CA GLU A 58 -25.05 12.14 12.23
C GLU A 58 -25.52 12.41 10.79
N ALA A 59 -24.60 12.75 9.87
CA ALA A 59 -24.93 12.95 8.46
C ALA A 59 -25.48 11.68 7.77
N ARG A 60 -25.06 10.48 8.22
CA ARG A 60 -25.63 9.22 7.73
C ARG A 60 -27.10 9.02 8.11
N LYS A 61 -27.59 9.57 9.24
CA LYS A 61 -29.01 9.48 9.63
C LYS A 61 -29.93 10.14 8.62
N PHE A 62 -29.49 11.25 8.02
CA PHE A 62 -30.18 11.93 6.92
C PHE A 62 -30.06 11.19 5.58
N GLY A 63 -29.24 10.14 5.48
CA GLY A 63 -29.04 9.34 4.26
C GLY A 63 -27.81 9.73 3.43
N VAL A 64 -26.94 10.60 3.93
CA VAL A 64 -25.70 11.02 3.24
C VAL A 64 -24.72 9.84 3.13
N LYS A 65 -24.20 9.61 1.91
CA LYS A 65 -23.36 8.44 1.56
C LYS A 65 -22.00 8.89 1.03
N ARG A 66 -20.96 8.08 1.31
CA ARG A 66 -19.56 8.34 0.89
C ARG A 66 -19.41 8.59 -0.62
N SER A 67 -20.27 8.02 -1.46
CA SER A 67 -20.22 8.17 -2.92
C SER A 67 -20.80 9.49 -3.45
N MET A 68 -21.44 10.30 -2.60
CA MET A 68 -22.10 11.55 -3.01
C MET A 68 -21.11 12.69 -3.31
N ARG A 69 -21.63 13.68 -4.02
CA ARG A 69 -21.07 15.02 -4.17
C ARG A 69 -21.45 15.93 -2.99
N GLY A 70 -20.68 17.00 -2.77
CA GLY A 70 -20.98 18.00 -1.74
C GLY A 70 -22.36 18.64 -1.94
N ASP A 71 -22.70 18.96 -3.20
CA ASP A 71 -24.00 19.55 -3.55
C ASP A 71 -25.16 18.54 -3.43
N GLU A 72 -24.89 17.24 -3.57
CA GLU A 72 -25.88 16.18 -3.34
C GLU A 72 -26.12 15.99 -1.84
N ALA A 73 -25.05 15.97 -1.04
CA ALA A 73 -25.14 15.89 0.41
C ALA A 73 -25.92 17.08 0.99
N LYS A 74 -25.66 18.31 0.52
CA LYS A 74 -26.39 19.52 0.94
C LYS A 74 -27.88 19.54 0.57
N LYS A 75 -28.31 18.79 -0.45
CA LYS A 75 -29.75 18.63 -0.78
C LYS A 75 -30.47 17.69 0.19
N VAL A 76 -29.73 16.80 0.85
CA VAL A 76 -30.25 15.76 1.75
C VAL A 76 -30.10 16.15 3.22
N CYS A 77 -29.08 16.96 3.53
CA CYS A 77 -28.74 17.48 4.85
C CYS A 77 -28.20 18.92 4.65
N PRO A 78 -29.07 19.95 4.59
CA PRO A 78 -28.67 21.34 4.33
C PRO A 78 -27.63 21.89 5.31
N GLU A 79 -27.71 21.47 6.57
CA GLU A 79 -26.82 21.80 7.68
C GLU A 79 -25.48 21.06 7.68
N ILE A 80 -25.15 20.29 6.62
CA ILE A 80 -23.92 19.49 6.58
C ILE A 80 -22.65 20.34 6.48
N HIS A 81 -21.73 20.09 7.41
CA HIS A 81 -20.39 20.66 7.43
C HIS A 81 -19.49 19.89 6.45
N LEU A 82 -19.07 20.53 5.36
CA LEU A 82 -18.17 19.95 4.36
C LEU A 82 -16.73 20.43 4.60
N VAL A 83 -15.90 19.58 5.20
CA VAL A 83 -14.48 19.90 5.47
C VAL A 83 -13.62 19.42 4.30
N GLN A 84 -12.86 20.33 3.68
CA GLN A 84 -11.99 19.97 2.56
C GLN A 84 -10.65 19.39 3.05
N VAL A 85 -10.26 18.24 2.48
CA VAL A 85 -8.91 17.68 2.61
C VAL A 85 -7.85 18.71 2.18
N PRO A 86 -6.79 18.96 2.97
CA PRO A 86 -5.71 19.88 2.63
C PRO A 86 -5.14 19.68 1.22
N VAL A 87 -4.75 20.77 0.56
CA VAL A 87 -4.21 20.73 -0.81
C VAL A 87 -2.78 21.28 -0.82
N ALA A 88 -1.84 20.41 -1.18
CA ALA A 88 -0.44 20.76 -1.45
C ALA A 88 -0.10 20.35 -2.88
N ARG A 89 0.80 21.06 -3.57
CA ARG A 89 1.24 20.71 -4.94
C ARG A 89 0.07 20.48 -5.92
N GLY A 90 -1.01 21.28 -5.77
CA GLY A 90 -2.24 21.17 -6.56
C GLY A 90 -3.02 19.85 -6.41
N LYS A 91 -2.73 19.01 -5.41
CA LYS A 91 -3.40 17.73 -5.13
C LYS A 91 -3.80 17.60 -3.67
N ALA A 92 -4.72 16.69 -3.37
CA ALA A 92 -5.03 16.33 -1.99
C ALA A 92 -3.77 15.81 -1.26
N ASP A 93 -3.44 16.38 -0.11
CA ASP A 93 -2.52 15.81 0.87
C ASP A 93 -3.30 15.04 1.92
N LEU A 94 -2.74 13.91 2.36
CA LEU A 94 -3.33 12.99 3.33
C LEU A 94 -2.42 12.76 4.55
N ASN A 95 -1.32 13.52 4.70
CA ASN A 95 -0.34 13.32 5.76
C ASN A 95 -0.94 13.41 7.18
N SER A 96 -1.85 14.35 7.44
CA SER A 96 -2.52 14.43 8.76
C SER A 96 -3.30 13.14 9.12
N TYR A 97 -4.05 12.55 8.19
CA TYR A 97 -4.73 11.26 8.41
C TYR A 97 -3.75 10.09 8.52
N ARG A 98 -2.60 10.13 7.82
CA ARG A 98 -1.57 9.08 7.90
C ARG A 98 -0.91 9.07 9.27
N ASN A 99 -0.62 10.25 9.81
CA ASN A 99 -0.04 10.44 11.14
C ASN A 99 -1.03 9.98 12.23
N ALA A 100 -2.27 10.48 12.19
CA ALA A 100 -3.37 10.04 13.06
C ALA A 100 -3.57 8.51 13.05
N GLY A 101 -3.53 7.88 11.86
CA GLY A 101 -3.65 6.43 11.75
C GLY A 101 -2.41 5.66 12.22
N SER A 102 -1.29 6.33 12.44
CA SER A 102 -0.05 5.75 12.99
C SER A 102 0.02 5.91 14.51
N GLU A 103 -0.50 7.01 15.07
CA GLU A 103 -0.76 7.18 16.51
C GLU A 103 -1.58 5.99 17.05
N VAL A 104 -2.72 5.70 16.41
CA VAL A 104 -3.59 4.55 16.73
C VAL A 104 -2.83 3.21 16.67
N VAL A 105 -2.03 2.99 15.62
CA VAL A 105 -1.28 1.73 15.43
C VAL A 105 -0.25 1.52 16.53
N THR A 106 0.41 2.59 16.99
CA THR A 106 1.35 2.54 18.13
C THR A 106 0.63 2.02 19.38
N ILE A 107 -0.53 2.57 19.72
CA ILE A 107 -1.32 2.16 20.91
C ILE A 107 -1.75 0.69 20.78
N LEU A 108 -2.40 0.33 19.67
CA LEU A 108 -2.92 -1.02 19.45
C LEU A 108 -1.81 -2.09 19.41
N SER A 109 -0.58 -1.73 19.02
CA SER A 109 0.56 -2.66 19.00
C SER A 109 1.07 -3.09 20.39
N ARG A 110 0.68 -2.42 21.47
CA ARG A 110 1.19 -2.69 22.84
C ARG A 110 0.73 -4.02 23.44
N ARG A 111 -0.42 -4.56 23.00
CA ARG A 111 -1.09 -5.73 23.61
C ARG A 111 -1.05 -7.01 22.77
N GLY A 112 -0.49 -6.99 21.55
CA GLY A 112 -0.42 -8.19 20.70
C GLY A 112 0.16 -7.94 19.31
N ARG A 113 0.33 -9.02 18.54
CA ARG A 113 0.95 -8.94 17.20
C ARG A 113 0.02 -8.21 16.24
N CYS A 114 0.49 -7.13 15.62
CA CYS A 114 -0.35 -6.16 14.94
C CYS A 114 -0.10 -6.13 13.42
N GLU A 115 -1.18 -6.27 12.63
CA GLU A 115 -1.19 -6.07 11.18
C GLU A 115 -2.03 -4.83 10.82
N ARG A 116 -1.37 -3.74 10.44
CA ARG A 116 -2.01 -2.58 9.83
C ARG A 116 -2.59 -2.98 8.46
N ALA A 117 -3.91 -2.95 8.32
CA ALA A 117 -4.63 -3.39 7.12
C ALA A 117 -4.92 -2.25 6.14
N SER A 118 -5.20 -1.05 6.66
CA SER A 118 -5.42 0.17 5.88
C SER A 118 -4.77 1.38 6.58
N ILE A 119 -5.30 2.59 6.37
CA ILE A 119 -4.94 3.77 7.16
C ILE A 119 -5.61 3.77 8.55
N ASP A 120 -6.77 3.09 8.66
CA ASP A 120 -7.79 3.14 9.71
C ASP A 120 -8.27 1.75 10.22
N GLU A 121 -7.73 0.66 9.67
CA GLU A 121 -8.05 -0.72 10.01
C GLU A 121 -6.80 -1.49 10.47
N VAL A 122 -6.94 -2.27 11.55
CA VAL A 122 -5.86 -3.05 12.19
C VAL A 122 -6.39 -4.43 12.61
N TYR A 123 -5.65 -5.50 12.31
CA TYR A 123 -5.86 -6.80 12.96
C TYR A 123 -4.86 -6.98 14.10
N LEU A 124 -5.30 -7.56 15.21
CA LEU A 124 -4.47 -7.95 16.34
C LEU A 124 -4.60 -9.47 16.57
N ASP A 125 -3.48 -10.15 16.76
CA ASP A 125 -3.44 -11.46 17.38
C ASP A 125 -3.18 -11.28 18.88
N LEU A 126 -4.22 -11.52 19.67
CA LEU A 126 -4.25 -11.37 21.11
C LEU A 126 -4.17 -12.72 21.83
N THR A 127 -3.91 -13.83 21.11
CA THR A 127 -3.99 -15.19 21.67
C THR A 127 -3.14 -15.34 22.93
N ILE A 128 -1.88 -14.88 22.89
CA ILE A 128 -0.95 -14.94 24.04
C ILE A 128 -1.46 -14.08 25.22
N ALA A 129 -1.98 -12.88 24.95
CA ALA A 129 -2.47 -11.98 25.99
C ALA A 129 -3.78 -12.49 26.64
N ALA A 130 -4.65 -13.11 25.84
CA ALA A 130 -5.88 -13.74 26.31
C ALA A 130 -5.59 -15.04 27.10
N GLU A 131 -4.58 -15.82 26.70
CA GLU A 131 -4.12 -16.99 27.45
C GLU A 131 -3.45 -16.62 28.78
N ALA A 132 -2.64 -15.54 28.81
CA ALA A 132 -2.08 -15.00 30.05
C ALA A 132 -3.19 -14.49 31.00
N MET A 133 -4.12 -13.66 30.50
CA MET A 133 -5.28 -13.20 31.28
C MET A 133 -6.10 -14.38 31.84
N LEU A 134 -6.31 -15.45 31.07
CA LEU A 134 -7.05 -16.64 31.50
C LEU A 134 -6.35 -17.45 32.61
N VAL A 135 -5.03 -17.30 32.77
CA VAL A 135 -4.26 -17.94 33.84
C VAL A 135 -4.12 -17.01 35.05
N ASP A 136 -3.74 -15.76 34.83
CA ASP A 136 -3.34 -14.85 35.90
C ASP A 136 -4.54 -14.16 36.57
N ASN A 137 -5.54 -13.74 35.79
CA ASN A 137 -6.70 -12.95 36.22
C ASN A 137 -7.95 -13.30 35.38
N PRO A 138 -8.48 -14.54 35.48
CA PRO A 138 -9.56 -15.00 34.62
C PRO A 138 -10.86 -14.19 34.85
N PRO A 139 -11.66 -13.91 33.79
CA PRO A 139 -12.90 -13.13 33.90
C PRO A 139 -13.89 -13.57 34.98
N GLU A 140 -13.99 -14.88 35.24
CA GLU A 140 -14.85 -15.47 36.27
C GLU A 140 -14.46 -15.13 37.72
N CYS A 141 -13.27 -14.54 37.94
CA CYS A 141 -12.78 -14.10 39.24
C CYS A 141 -12.75 -12.58 39.42
N LEU A 142 -13.24 -11.78 38.45
CA LEU A 142 -13.18 -10.32 38.53
C LEU A 142 -14.34 -9.75 39.37
N GLU A 143 -14.01 -9.14 40.51
CA GLU A 143 -14.98 -8.51 41.43
C GLU A 143 -15.78 -7.35 40.80
N THR A 144 -15.24 -6.70 39.77
CA THR A 144 -15.87 -5.59 39.06
C THR A 144 -15.54 -5.65 37.58
N ILE A 145 -16.57 -5.53 36.74
CA ILE A 145 -16.47 -5.55 35.28
C ILE A 145 -16.62 -4.11 34.76
N SER A 146 -15.69 -3.64 33.93
CA SER A 146 -15.79 -2.32 33.29
C SER A 146 -17.05 -2.20 32.43
N GLU A 147 -17.78 -1.08 32.56
CA GLU A 147 -18.98 -0.84 31.74
C GLU A 147 -18.72 -0.97 30.24
N GLU A 148 -17.51 -0.65 29.77
CA GLU A 148 -17.18 -0.65 28.35
C GLU A 148 -17.13 -2.07 27.76
N VAL A 149 -16.70 -3.09 28.53
CA VAL A 149 -16.79 -4.48 28.06
C VAL A 149 -18.22 -5.03 28.18
N VAL A 150 -19.01 -4.54 29.14
CA VAL A 150 -20.43 -4.92 29.30
C VAL A 150 -21.32 -4.38 28.16
N LYS A 151 -20.87 -3.36 27.42
CA LYS A 151 -21.50 -2.89 26.16
C LYS A 151 -21.20 -3.81 24.95
N SER A 152 -20.37 -4.84 25.10
CA SER A 152 -20.05 -5.76 24.00
C SER A 152 -21.28 -6.47 23.48
N HIS A 153 -21.44 -6.52 22.16
CA HIS A 153 -22.51 -7.29 21.52
C HIS A 153 -22.00 -8.73 21.31
N VAL A 154 -22.60 -9.72 21.96
CA VAL A 154 -22.18 -11.14 21.83
C VAL A 154 -23.17 -11.87 20.93
N LEU A 155 -22.73 -12.29 19.75
CA LEU A 155 -23.62 -12.93 18.78
C LEU A 155 -24.17 -14.26 19.32
N GLY A 156 -25.49 -14.42 19.26
CA GLY A 156 -26.18 -15.61 19.77
C GLY A 156 -26.78 -15.44 21.17
N LEU A 157 -26.51 -14.34 21.88
CA LEU A 157 -27.40 -13.88 22.95
C LEU A 157 -28.60 -13.15 22.34
N GLU A 158 -29.76 -13.23 22.98
CA GLU A 158 -30.99 -12.57 22.49
C GLU A 158 -31.20 -11.24 23.25
N GLU A 159 -31.46 -10.18 22.49
CA GLU A 159 -31.41 -8.78 22.95
C GLU A 159 -32.68 -8.34 23.71
N ASP A 160 -33.62 -9.26 23.94
CA ASP A 160 -34.91 -8.99 24.58
C ASP A 160 -34.76 -8.48 26.02
N GLY A 161 -35.14 -7.21 26.23
CA GLY A 161 -35.36 -6.61 27.56
C GLY A 161 -34.20 -5.77 28.13
N SER A 162 -34.49 -5.09 29.23
CA SER A 162 -33.57 -4.17 29.95
C SER A 162 -32.24 -4.80 30.40
N ASN A 163 -32.17 -6.13 30.41
CA ASN A 163 -31.10 -6.90 31.04
C ASN A 163 -30.03 -7.35 30.03
N ALA A 164 -30.00 -6.82 28.79
CA ALA A 164 -29.00 -7.17 27.79
C ALA A 164 -27.54 -7.04 28.30
N ARG A 165 -27.25 -5.98 29.07
CA ARG A 165 -25.95 -5.80 29.75
C ARG A 165 -25.63 -6.90 30.76
N GLU A 166 -26.62 -7.31 31.57
CA GLU A 166 -26.47 -8.41 32.54
C GLU A 166 -26.22 -9.75 31.84
N LYS A 167 -26.96 -10.05 30.75
CA LYS A 167 -26.72 -11.24 29.90
C LYS A 167 -25.29 -11.28 29.36
N VAL A 168 -24.76 -10.13 28.91
CA VAL A 168 -23.38 -10.00 28.42
C VAL A 168 -22.36 -10.19 29.55
N GLY A 169 -22.57 -9.55 30.70
CA GLY A 169 -21.73 -9.74 31.89
C GLY A 169 -21.64 -11.22 32.31
N HIS A 170 -22.79 -11.88 32.45
CA HIS A 170 -22.87 -13.31 32.75
C HIS A 170 -22.23 -14.20 31.67
N TRP A 171 -22.31 -13.84 30.38
CA TRP A 171 -21.60 -14.58 29.33
C TRP A 171 -20.08 -14.43 29.45
N LEU A 172 -19.59 -13.22 29.78
CA LEU A 172 -18.17 -12.93 29.94
C LEU A 172 -17.51 -13.63 31.13
N THR A 173 -18.27 -13.93 32.20
CA THR A 173 -17.75 -14.50 33.47
C THR A 173 -18.19 -15.94 33.75
N ARG A 174 -18.78 -16.63 32.76
CA ARG A 174 -19.30 -18.00 32.94
C ARG A 174 -18.18 -19.04 33.13
N SER A 175 -18.15 -19.64 34.32
CA SER A 175 -17.14 -20.65 34.69
C SER A 175 -17.29 -22.00 33.94
N ASP A 176 -18.48 -22.33 33.44
CA ASP A 176 -18.78 -23.50 32.62
C ASP A 176 -18.50 -23.32 31.11
N ALA A 177 -18.05 -22.13 30.69
CA ALA A 177 -17.79 -21.83 29.29
C ALA A 177 -16.62 -22.66 28.70
N SER A 178 -16.67 -22.92 27.39
CA SER A 178 -15.60 -23.63 26.69
C SER A 178 -14.29 -22.82 26.68
N ARG A 179 -13.13 -23.47 26.55
CA ARG A 179 -11.83 -22.76 26.45
C ARG A 179 -11.83 -21.71 25.33
N ARG A 180 -12.50 -22.01 24.21
CA ARG A 180 -12.68 -21.07 23.09
C ARG A 180 -13.45 -19.83 23.51
N ASP A 181 -14.58 -19.99 24.20
CA ASP A 181 -15.42 -18.88 24.65
C ASP A 181 -14.76 -18.07 25.77
N LYS A 182 -14.09 -18.73 26.75
CA LYS A 182 -13.31 -18.03 27.79
C LYS A 182 -12.19 -17.17 27.19
N LEU A 183 -11.50 -17.66 26.15
CA LEU A 183 -10.49 -16.88 25.44
C LEU A 183 -11.08 -15.73 24.60
N LEU A 184 -12.28 -15.89 24.04
CA LEU A 184 -13.01 -14.77 23.43
C LEU A 184 -13.46 -13.73 24.47
N ALA A 185 -13.84 -14.15 25.68
CA ALA A 185 -14.14 -13.25 26.79
C ALA A 185 -12.91 -12.43 27.20
N CYS A 186 -11.77 -13.07 27.48
CA CYS A 186 -10.49 -12.37 27.72
C CYS A 186 -10.16 -11.39 26.57
N GLY A 187 -10.35 -11.82 25.32
CA GLY A 187 -10.20 -10.96 24.14
C GLY A 187 -11.12 -9.74 24.15
N ALA A 188 -12.35 -9.86 24.63
CA ALA A 188 -13.29 -8.74 24.76
C ALA A 188 -12.85 -7.73 25.84
N PHE A 189 -12.32 -8.19 26.99
CA PHE A 189 -11.75 -7.30 28.01
C PHE A 189 -10.54 -6.52 27.45
N ILE A 190 -9.58 -7.21 26.84
CA ILE A 190 -8.36 -6.60 26.28
C ILE A 190 -8.72 -5.59 25.16
N VAL A 191 -9.71 -5.89 24.31
CA VAL A 191 -10.15 -4.98 23.26
C VAL A 191 -10.93 -3.78 23.81
N ALA A 192 -11.70 -3.93 24.89
CA ALA A 192 -12.36 -2.80 25.55
C ALA A 192 -11.33 -1.84 26.16
N GLU A 193 -10.30 -2.36 26.84
CA GLU A 193 -9.18 -1.57 27.37
C GLU A 193 -8.44 -0.81 26.25
N LEU A 194 -8.07 -1.50 25.16
CA LEU A 194 -7.42 -0.89 24.00
C LEU A 194 -8.27 0.21 23.34
N ARG A 195 -9.59 0.03 23.26
CA ARG A 195 -10.51 1.03 22.71
C ARG A 195 -10.58 2.28 23.59
N LEU A 196 -10.51 2.12 24.92
CA LEU A 196 -10.42 3.25 25.85
C LEU A 196 -9.08 3.98 25.73
N GLN A 197 -7.95 3.28 25.67
CA GLN A 197 -6.63 3.90 25.46
C GLN A 197 -6.54 4.68 24.15
N VAL A 198 -7.10 4.15 23.05
CA VAL A 198 -7.18 4.89 21.77
C VAL A 198 -8.04 6.15 21.91
N LEU A 199 -9.17 6.08 22.62
CA LEU A 199 -10.03 7.26 22.85
C LEU A 199 -9.33 8.31 23.72
N GLU A 200 -8.65 7.90 24.79
CA GLU A 200 -7.93 8.76 25.74
C GLU A 200 -6.72 9.46 25.09
N GLU A 201 -5.85 8.72 24.41
CA GLU A 201 -4.60 9.27 23.85
C GLU A 201 -4.78 9.97 22.50
N THR A 202 -5.86 9.70 21.76
CA THR A 202 -6.03 10.24 20.39
C THR A 202 -7.32 11.03 20.15
N GLU A 203 -8.24 11.06 21.12
CA GLU A 203 -9.61 11.57 20.99
C GLU A 203 -10.47 10.87 19.90
N PHE A 204 -10.07 9.67 19.44
CA PHE A 204 -10.77 8.94 18.39
C PHE A 204 -11.52 7.72 18.94
N THR A 205 -12.82 7.64 18.65
CA THR A 205 -13.61 6.42 18.85
C THR A 205 -13.30 5.36 17.78
N CYS A 206 -13.38 4.09 18.15
CA CYS A 206 -13.29 2.99 17.21
C CYS A 206 -14.18 1.82 17.60
N SER A 207 -14.53 1.03 16.59
CA SER A 207 -15.34 -0.17 16.73
C SER A 207 -14.50 -1.42 16.46
N ALA A 208 -14.81 -2.52 17.11
CA ALA A 208 -14.02 -3.74 17.03
C ALA A 208 -14.82 -5.03 16.86
N GLY A 209 -14.19 -6.05 16.32
CA GLY A 209 -14.74 -7.40 16.19
C GLY A 209 -13.76 -8.43 16.74
N ILE A 210 -14.22 -9.34 17.60
CA ILE A 210 -13.40 -10.35 18.28
C ILE A 210 -13.89 -11.75 17.85
N ALA A 211 -13.01 -12.56 17.27
CA ALA A 211 -13.32 -13.89 16.77
C ALA A 211 -12.07 -14.77 16.65
N HIS A 212 -12.22 -16.05 16.29
CA HIS A 212 -11.07 -16.96 16.13
C HIS A 212 -10.24 -16.76 14.85
N ASN A 213 -10.65 -15.86 13.94
CA ASN A 213 -9.87 -15.54 12.75
C ASN A 213 -10.19 -14.14 12.17
N LYS A 214 -9.29 -13.64 11.33
CA LYS A 214 -9.38 -12.32 10.67
C LYS A 214 -10.65 -12.12 9.85
N MET A 215 -11.20 -13.20 9.30
CA MET A 215 -12.38 -13.15 8.43
C MET A 215 -13.64 -12.84 9.24
N LEU A 216 -13.88 -13.58 10.33
CA LEU A 216 -15.00 -13.33 11.23
C LEU A 216 -14.84 -12.01 12.01
N ALA A 217 -13.62 -11.70 12.47
CA ALA A 217 -13.34 -10.46 13.19
C ALA A 217 -13.67 -9.20 12.35
N LYS A 218 -13.33 -9.20 11.06
CA LYS A 218 -13.65 -8.08 10.15
C LYS A 218 -15.15 -7.94 9.86
N LEU A 219 -15.92 -9.03 9.87
CA LEU A 219 -17.38 -8.95 9.76
C LEU A 219 -17.95 -8.29 11.02
N ALA A 220 -17.57 -8.80 12.19
CA ALA A 220 -18.06 -8.35 13.49
C ALA A 220 -17.78 -6.86 13.75
N SER A 221 -16.58 -6.36 13.41
CA SER A 221 -16.23 -4.94 13.59
C SER A 221 -17.08 -3.96 12.77
N GLY A 222 -17.84 -4.46 11.79
CA GLY A 222 -18.75 -3.67 10.96
C GLY A 222 -20.23 -3.74 11.39
N MET A 223 -20.59 -4.60 12.35
CA MET A 223 -22.00 -4.86 12.68
C MET A 223 -22.64 -3.73 13.49
N ASN A 224 -22.06 -3.39 14.64
CA ASN A 224 -22.69 -2.52 15.65
C ASN A 224 -22.06 -1.12 15.75
N LYS A 225 -21.45 -0.62 14.67
CA LYS A 225 -20.82 0.72 14.64
C LYS A 225 -21.83 1.85 14.89
N PRO A 226 -21.46 2.97 15.57
CA PRO A 226 -20.12 3.35 16.02
C PRO A 226 -19.80 3.02 17.49
N ALA A 227 -18.51 3.07 17.82
CA ALA A 227 -17.99 2.98 19.18
C ALA A 227 -18.49 1.75 19.98
N GLN A 228 -18.65 0.60 19.31
CA GLN A 228 -19.01 -0.68 19.94
C GLN A 228 -18.02 -1.79 19.58
N GLN A 229 -18.05 -2.88 20.34
CA GLN A 229 -17.34 -4.10 20.00
C GLN A 229 -18.29 -5.30 19.91
N THR A 230 -18.00 -6.23 19.00
CA THR A 230 -18.83 -7.41 18.73
C THR A 230 -18.01 -8.70 18.82
N VAL A 231 -18.47 -9.65 19.63
CA VAL A 231 -17.84 -10.96 19.83
C VAL A 231 -18.57 -12.02 18.99
N VAL A 232 -17.83 -12.94 18.37
CA VAL A 232 -18.37 -14.05 17.58
C VAL A 232 -18.04 -15.41 18.23
N PRO A 233 -18.88 -15.90 19.17
CA PRO A 233 -18.78 -17.27 19.69
C PRO A 233 -18.90 -18.30 18.57
N PHE A 234 -18.26 -19.46 18.71
CA PHE A 234 -18.25 -20.50 17.67
C PHE A 234 -19.67 -20.97 17.29
N SER A 235 -20.56 -21.08 18.27
CA SER A 235 -21.99 -21.42 18.09
C SER A 235 -22.76 -20.44 17.21
N SER A 236 -22.34 -19.17 17.14
CA SER A 236 -23.03 -18.12 16.37
C SER A 236 -22.72 -18.16 14.85
N ILE A 237 -21.62 -18.81 14.46
CA ILE A 237 -21.05 -18.74 13.10
C ILE A 237 -22.06 -19.17 12.03
N CYS A 238 -22.80 -20.26 12.27
CA CYS A 238 -23.78 -20.77 11.30
C CYS A 238 -24.94 -19.80 11.08
N LYS A 239 -25.43 -19.12 12.15
CA LYS A 239 -26.49 -18.10 12.06
C LYS A 239 -25.97 -16.84 11.35
N LEU A 240 -24.75 -16.40 11.70
CA LEU A 240 -24.09 -15.24 11.10
C LEU A 240 -23.84 -15.39 9.59
N LEU A 241 -23.23 -16.50 9.18
CA LEU A 241 -22.88 -16.73 7.76
C LEU A 241 -24.06 -17.20 6.93
N GLY A 242 -25.02 -17.92 7.53
CA GLY A 242 -26.22 -18.42 6.86
C GLY A 242 -27.05 -17.31 6.19
N MET A 243 -27.13 -16.14 6.83
CA MET A 243 -27.89 -14.99 6.31
C MET A 243 -27.04 -13.96 5.54
N LEU A 244 -25.71 -14.09 5.56
CA LEU A 244 -24.80 -13.08 5.00
C LEU A 244 -24.81 -13.13 3.45
N PRO A 245 -25.18 -12.06 2.72
CA PRO A 245 -25.15 -12.07 1.26
C PRO A 245 -23.73 -12.25 0.72
N ILE A 246 -23.53 -13.12 -0.28
CA ILE A 246 -22.20 -13.56 -0.75
C ILE A 246 -21.27 -12.39 -1.13
N LYS A 247 -21.83 -11.31 -1.71
CA LYS A 247 -21.11 -10.09 -2.11
C LYS A 247 -20.72 -9.14 -0.95
N LYS A 248 -21.24 -9.35 0.26
CA LYS A 248 -20.77 -8.67 1.48
C LYS A 248 -19.48 -9.31 2.01
N MET A 249 -19.17 -10.54 1.61
CA MET A 249 -18.03 -11.27 2.12
C MET A 249 -16.70 -10.74 1.55
N LYS A 250 -15.67 -10.67 2.41
CA LYS A 250 -14.31 -10.25 2.03
C LYS A 250 -13.82 -11.09 0.84
N GLN A 251 -13.20 -10.45 -0.15
CA GLN A 251 -12.77 -11.04 -1.44
C GLN A 251 -13.90 -11.44 -2.42
N LEU A 252 -15.18 -11.47 -2.02
CA LEU A 252 -16.29 -11.91 -2.90
C LEU A 252 -17.17 -10.79 -3.47
N GLY A 253 -17.06 -9.54 -3.00
CA GLY A 253 -17.80 -8.39 -3.56
C GLY A 253 -17.49 -8.00 -5.03
N GLY A 254 -16.71 -8.80 -5.77
CA GLY A 254 -16.29 -8.55 -7.15
C GLY A 254 -16.75 -9.62 -8.14
N LYS A 255 -15.89 -9.95 -9.12
CA LYS A 255 -16.18 -10.93 -10.18
C LYS A 255 -16.51 -12.33 -9.63
N LEU A 256 -15.73 -12.84 -8.68
CA LEU A 256 -15.91 -14.20 -8.15
C LEU A 256 -17.28 -14.40 -7.48
N GLY A 257 -17.72 -13.48 -6.60
CA GLY A 257 -19.06 -13.53 -6.01
C GLY A 257 -20.20 -13.14 -6.97
N THR A 258 -19.88 -12.68 -8.18
CA THR A 258 -20.87 -12.53 -9.27
C THR A 258 -21.00 -13.83 -10.06
N SER A 259 -19.88 -14.50 -10.34
CA SER A 259 -19.84 -15.85 -10.90
C SER A 259 -20.55 -16.86 -9.98
N LEU A 260 -20.28 -16.87 -8.67
CA LEU A 260 -21.02 -17.71 -7.71
C LEU A 260 -22.55 -17.51 -7.76
N GLN A 261 -23.02 -16.28 -7.98
CA GLN A 261 -24.45 -15.96 -8.12
C GLN A 261 -25.06 -16.44 -9.43
N ILE A 262 -24.30 -16.42 -10.54
CA ILE A 262 -24.77 -16.78 -11.88
C ILE A 262 -24.64 -18.29 -12.12
N ASP A 263 -23.46 -18.83 -11.84
CA ASP A 263 -23.06 -20.18 -12.26
C ASP A 263 -23.56 -21.26 -11.28
N LEU A 264 -23.67 -20.92 -9.98
CA LEU A 264 -24.09 -21.84 -8.92
C LEU A 264 -25.35 -21.36 -8.14
N GLY A 265 -25.92 -20.20 -8.49
CA GLY A 265 -27.11 -19.66 -7.82
C GLY A 265 -26.92 -19.19 -6.37
N VAL A 266 -25.68 -19.12 -5.88
CA VAL A 266 -25.30 -18.83 -4.48
C VAL A 266 -25.62 -17.37 -4.14
N LYS A 267 -26.62 -17.13 -3.29
CA LYS A 267 -27.06 -15.80 -2.83
C LYS A 267 -26.40 -15.42 -1.49
N THR A 268 -26.32 -16.36 -0.56
CA THR A 268 -25.73 -16.22 0.78
C THR A 268 -24.38 -16.93 0.89
N VAL A 269 -23.65 -16.70 1.98
CA VAL A 269 -22.48 -17.54 2.35
C VAL A 269 -22.93 -18.92 2.84
N GLY A 270 -24.13 -19.04 3.42
CA GLY A 270 -24.73 -20.31 3.82
C GLY A 270 -25.01 -21.27 2.65
N ASP A 271 -25.40 -20.75 1.48
CA ASP A 271 -25.72 -21.59 0.31
C ASP A 271 -24.53 -22.43 -0.15
N LEU A 272 -23.29 -21.98 0.10
CA LEU A 272 -22.06 -22.73 -0.17
C LEU A 272 -21.97 -24.06 0.60
N LEU A 273 -22.69 -24.22 1.72
CA LEU A 273 -22.72 -25.46 2.49
C LEU A 273 -23.40 -26.62 1.74
N GLN A 274 -24.20 -26.32 0.71
CA GLN A 274 -24.86 -27.30 -0.16
C GLN A 274 -23.89 -27.98 -1.15
N PHE A 275 -22.65 -27.49 -1.26
CA PHE A 275 -21.65 -27.96 -2.21
C PHE A 275 -20.53 -28.72 -1.49
N SER A 276 -20.10 -29.84 -2.07
CA SER A 276 -18.90 -30.56 -1.61
C SER A 276 -17.64 -29.75 -1.92
N GLU A 277 -16.51 -30.10 -1.30
CA GLU A 277 -15.27 -29.37 -1.56
C GLU A 277 -14.82 -29.58 -3.02
N GLU A 278 -14.88 -30.82 -3.49
CA GLU A 278 -14.48 -31.25 -4.83
C GLU A 278 -15.25 -30.49 -5.91
N LYS A 279 -16.57 -30.31 -5.75
CA LYS A 279 -17.39 -29.54 -6.70
C LYS A 279 -17.02 -28.06 -6.74
N LEU A 280 -16.63 -27.46 -5.60
CA LEU A 280 -16.13 -26.08 -5.57
C LEU A 280 -14.69 -25.99 -6.14
N GLN A 281 -13.87 -27.04 -5.99
CA GLN A 281 -12.54 -27.14 -6.59
C GLN A 281 -12.60 -27.33 -8.12
N GLU A 282 -13.60 -28.07 -8.63
CA GLU A 282 -13.85 -28.26 -10.06
C GLU A 282 -14.17 -26.92 -10.76
N TYR A 283 -15.11 -26.15 -10.20
CA TYR A 283 -15.57 -24.89 -10.81
C TYR A 283 -14.56 -23.73 -10.66
N TYR A 284 -13.81 -23.66 -9.55
CA TYR A 284 -12.97 -22.49 -9.24
C TYR A 284 -11.46 -22.79 -9.08
N GLY A 285 -11.06 -24.03 -9.33
CA GLY A 285 -9.72 -24.55 -9.08
C GLY A 285 -9.47 -24.82 -7.59
N VAL A 286 -8.67 -25.86 -7.30
CA VAL A 286 -8.36 -26.40 -5.96
C VAL A 286 -8.26 -25.30 -4.87
N ASN A 287 -7.31 -24.38 -5.03
CA ASN A 287 -7.03 -23.33 -4.04
C ASN A 287 -8.17 -22.34 -3.79
N THR A 288 -9.14 -22.22 -4.69
CA THR A 288 -10.33 -21.36 -4.53
C THR A 288 -11.49 -22.16 -3.97
N GLY A 289 -11.68 -23.41 -4.44
CA GLY A 289 -12.72 -24.32 -3.95
C GLY A 289 -12.59 -24.62 -2.47
N SER A 290 -11.41 -25.08 -2.04
CA SER A 290 -11.08 -25.28 -0.61
C SER A 290 -11.32 -24.03 0.22
N TRP A 291 -10.94 -22.86 -0.31
CA TRP A 291 -11.11 -21.60 0.40
C TRP A 291 -12.59 -21.21 0.56
N LEU A 292 -13.42 -21.40 -0.48
CA LEU A 292 -14.87 -21.18 -0.41
C LEU A 292 -15.55 -22.14 0.58
N TRP A 293 -15.20 -23.43 0.52
CA TRP A 293 -15.76 -24.47 1.37
C TRP A 293 -15.46 -24.24 2.86
N ASN A 294 -14.23 -23.80 3.18
CA ASN A 294 -13.84 -23.40 4.54
C ASN A 294 -14.49 -22.08 4.96
N THR A 295 -14.55 -21.08 4.07
CA THR A 295 -15.21 -19.78 4.30
C THR A 295 -16.67 -19.95 4.72
N ALA A 296 -17.41 -20.85 4.07
CA ALA A 296 -18.80 -21.18 4.40
C ALA A 296 -18.98 -21.71 5.83
N ARG A 297 -17.94 -22.34 6.38
CA ARG A 297 -17.90 -22.94 7.72
C ARG A 297 -17.25 -22.02 8.77
N GLY A 298 -16.92 -20.78 8.39
CA GLY A 298 -16.24 -19.80 9.25
C GLY A 298 -14.75 -20.04 9.45
N ILE A 299 -14.16 -21.05 8.80
CA ILE A 299 -12.76 -21.47 8.97
C ILE A 299 -11.87 -20.57 8.09
N SER A 300 -10.75 -20.08 8.64
CA SER A 300 -9.82 -19.23 7.89
C SER A 300 -8.39 -19.25 8.45
N GLY A 301 -7.49 -19.95 7.77
CA GLY A 301 -6.05 -20.00 8.07
C GLY A 301 -5.27 -18.72 7.72
N GLU A 302 -5.92 -17.55 7.63
CA GLU A 302 -5.20 -16.27 7.48
C GLU A 302 -4.61 -15.84 8.84
N GLU A 303 -3.28 -15.89 8.96
CA GLU A 303 -2.52 -15.37 10.11
C GLU A 303 -2.48 -13.83 10.12
N VAL A 304 -2.36 -13.23 11.31
CA VAL A 304 -2.05 -11.81 11.47
C VAL A 304 -0.55 -11.61 11.23
N LYS A 305 -0.22 -10.82 10.21
CA LYS A 305 1.15 -10.58 9.78
C LYS A 305 1.67 -9.31 10.41
N GLU A 306 2.64 -9.47 11.31
CA GLU A 306 3.32 -8.38 12.01
C GLU A 306 3.84 -7.32 11.03
N ARG A 307 3.10 -6.21 10.93
CA ARG A 307 3.26 -5.15 9.92
C ARG A 307 2.61 -3.88 10.41
N LEU A 308 3.35 -3.06 11.16
CA LEU A 308 2.93 -1.73 11.59
C LEU A 308 3.00 -0.70 10.44
N LEU A 309 3.96 -0.90 9.53
CA LEU A 309 4.36 0.06 8.50
C LEU A 309 3.88 -0.34 7.09
N PRO A 310 3.66 0.62 6.18
CA PRO A 310 3.27 0.32 4.80
C PRO A 310 4.42 -0.31 3.99
N ASN A 311 4.08 -1.19 3.05
CA ASN A 311 5.02 -1.88 2.15
C ASN A 311 5.47 -1.05 0.94
N SER A 312 4.83 0.10 0.70
CA SER A 312 5.14 1.04 -0.39
C SER A 312 4.70 2.46 -0.04
N HIS A 313 5.37 3.43 -0.65
CA HIS A 313 4.91 4.82 -0.71
C HIS A 313 4.51 5.16 -2.13
N GLY A 314 3.66 6.16 -2.31
CA GLY A 314 3.23 6.56 -3.64
C GLY A 314 2.37 7.81 -3.62
N SER A 315 2.55 8.64 -4.65
CA SER A 315 1.75 9.83 -4.91
C SER A 315 1.09 9.71 -6.28
N GLY A 316 -0.15 10.16 -6.39
CA GLY A 316 -0.89 10.15 -7.64
C GLY A 316 -2.00 11.20 -7.69
N LYS A 317 -2.48 11.47 -8.90
CA LYS A 317 -3.58 12.39 -9.19
C LYS A 317 -4.39 11.92 -10.40
N THR A 318 -5.69 12.18 -10.38
CA THR A 318 -6.60 11.98 -11.52
C THR A 318 -6.93 13.30 -12.22
N PHE A 319 -7.17 13.19 -13.53
CA PHE A 319 -7.33 14.30 -14.48
C PHE A 319 -8.60 14.08 -15.31
N PRO A 320 -9.79 14.21 -14.71
CA PRO A 320 -11.05 13.81 -15.35
C PRO A 320 -11.48 14.79 -16.46
N GLY A 321 -12.02 14.22 -17.55
CA GLY A 321 -12.64 14.95 -18.65
C GLY A 321 -11.68 15.96 -19.31
N PRO A 322 -12.06 17.24 -19.44
CA PRO A 322 -11.25 18.24 -20.16
C PRO A 322 -9.90 18.53 -19.49
N ARG A 323 -9.70 18.13 -18.22
CA ARG A 323 -8.45 18.31 -17.48
C ARG A 323 -7.38 17.25 -17.78
N ALA A 324 -7.66 16.26 -18.63
CA ALA A 324 -6.70 15.24 -19.03
C ALA A 324 -5.42 15.86 -19.63
N LEU A 325 -4.26 15.31 -19.28
CA LEU A 325 -2.96 15.83 -19.72
C LEU A 325 -2.69 15.34 -21.16
N LYS A 326 -2.50 16.27 -22.11
CA LYS A 326 -2.41 15.98 -23.57
C LYS A 326 -1.03 16.21 -24.17
N THR A 327 -0.08 16.77 -23.41
CA THR A 327 1.27 17.08 -23.87
C THR A 327 2.32 16.56 -22.89
N VAL A 328 3.50 16.16 -23.39
CA VAL A 328 4.58 15.66 -22.52
C VAL A 328 4.99 16.68 -21.44
N PRO A 329 5.16 17.99 -21.72
CA PRO A 329 5.45 18.98 -20.68
C PRO A 329 4.36 19.09 -19.60
N SER A 330 3.08 18.89 -19.96
CA SER A 330 1.99 18.88 -18.95
C SER A 330 2.06 17.64 -18.04
N VAL A 331 2.51 16.50 -18.55
CA VAL A 331 2.77 15.29 -17.74
C VAL A 331 4.02 15.47 -16.89
N GLU A 332 5.10 15.98 -17.47
CA GLU A 332 6.38 16.24 -16.79
C GLU A 332 6.22 17.20 -15.60
N LYS A 333 5.45 18.29 -15.75
CA LYS A 333 5.08 19.15 -14.62
C LYS A 333 4.42 18.35 -13.50
N TRP A 334 3.41 17.52 -13.80
CA TRP A 334 2.76 16.71 -12.77
C TRP A 334 3.65 15.60 -12.20
N LEU A 335 4.58 15.04 -12.97
CA LEU A 335 5.61 14.14 -12.42
C LEU A 335 6.51 14.88 -11.42
N SER A 336 6.86 16.14 -11.67
CA SER A 336 7.62 16.95 -10.72
C SER A 336 6.93 17.01 -9.35
N GLU A 337 5.65 17.41 -9.33
CA GLU A 337 4.82 17.52 -8.11
C GLU A 337 4.70 16.18 -7.36
N LEU A 338 4.48 15.08 -8.09
CA LEU A 338 4.26 13.74 -7.51
C LEU A 338 5.56 13.10 -7.00
N CYS A 339 6.69 13.33 -7.68
CA CYS A 339 8.00 12.83 -7.27
C CYS A 339 8.57 13.60 -6.08
N GLU A 340 8.21 14.87 -5.88
CA GLU A 340 8.55 15.62 -4.66
C GLU A 340 7.88 15.02 -3.41
N GLU A 341 6.54 14.87 -3.40
CA GLU A 341 5.84 14.25 -2.26
C GLU A 341 6.36 12.82 -2.01
N LEU A 342 6.68 12.07 -3.06
CA LEU A 342 7.27 10.74 -2.92
C LEU A 342 8.68 10.81 -2.29
N SER A 343 9.52 11.76 -2.68
CA SER A 343 10.87 11.92 -2.13
C SER A 343 10.84 12.38 -0.67
N GLU A 344 9.98 13.32 -0.30
CA GLU A 344 9.78 13.76 1.10
C GLU A 344 9.35 12.58 1.99
N ARG A 345 8.37 11.80 1.53
CA ARG A 345 7.87 10.64 2.28
C ARG A 345 8.88 9.50 2.38
N LEU A 346 9.74 9.32 1.37
CA LEU A 346 10.86 8.38 1.43
C LEU A 346 11.97 8.84 2.37
N GLN A 347 12.24 10.15 2.44
CA GLN A 347 13.21 10.71 3.37
C GLN A 347 12.73 10.54 4.82
N PHE A 348 11.47 10.88 5.11
CA PHE A 348 10.87 10.67 6.42
C PHE A 348 10.84 9.18 6.82
N ASP A 349 10.49 8.27 5.89
CA ASP A 349 10.47 6.82 6.17
C ASP A 349 11.87 6.23 6.39
N LEU A 350 12.89 6.78 5.72
CA LEU A 350 14.30 6.45 5.97
C LEU A 350 14.77 6.96 7.34
N GLU A 351 14.43 8.21 7.69
CA GLU A 351 14.82 8.84 8.95
C GLU A 351 14.18 8.18 10.16
N GLN A 352 12.86 7.93 10.11
CA GLN A 352 12.12 7.35 11.23
C GLN A 352 12.27 5.82 11.28
N ASN A 353 12.05 5.13 10.17
CA ASN A 353 11.91 3.66 10.13
C ASN A 353 13.17 2.93 9.62
N LYS A 354 14.28 3.64 9.42
CA LYS A 354 15.62 3.12 9.04
C LYS A 354 15.58 2.13 7.88
N ARG A 355 14.77 2.42 6.85
CA ARG A 355 14.47 1.50 5.75
C ARG A 355 14.49 2.19 4.39
N ILE A 356 14.80 1.44 3.33
CA ILE A 356 14.96 1.94 1.96
C ILE A 356 14.09 1.18 0.96
N ALA A 357 13.57 1.88 -0.04
CA ALA A 357 12.83 1.31 -1.16
C ALA A 357 13.76 1.03 -2.35
N HIS A 358 13.57 -0.09 -3.05
CA HIS A 358 14.44 -0.51 -4.17
C HIS A 358 13.82 -0.41 -5.56
N THR A 359 12.52 -0.15 -5.70
CA THR A 359 11.87 -0.10 -7.02
C THR A 359 10.89 1.06 -7.13
N LEU A 360 11.15 1.94 -8.11
CA LEU A 360 10.23 2.98 -8.57
C LEU A 360 9.31 2.37 -9.64
N THR A 361 8.01 2.59 -9.51
CA THR A 361 6.99 2.16 -10.48
C THR A 361 6.09 3.32 -10.85
N LEU A 362 5.95 3.56 -12.16
CA LEU A 362 4.99 4.48 -12.75
C LEU A 362 3.75 3.70 -13.21
N HIS A 363 2.58 4.23 -12.85
CA HIS A 363 1.30 3.87 -13.47
C HIS A 363 0.64 5.12 -14.05
N ALA A 364 -0.06 4.96 -15.17
CA ALA A 364 -0.93 5.97 -15.74
C ALA A 364 -2.22 5.35 -16.28
N HIS A 365 -3.25 6.17 -16.42
CA HIS A 365 -4.48 5.85 -17.15
C HIS A 365 -4.56 6.79 -18.35
N ALA A 366 -4.85 6.24 -19.52
CA ALA A 366 -4.82 6.96 -20.80
C ALA A 366 -5.99 6.55 -21.69
N TYR A 367 -6.46 7.48 -22.53
CA TYR A 367 -7.32 7.21 -23.67
C TYR A 367 -6.61 7.61 -24.99
N LYS A 368 -7.18 7.21 -26.12
CA LYS A 368 -6.83 7.69 -27.46
C LYS A 368 -8.03 8.38 -28.10
N SER A 369 -7.80 9.38 -28.94
CA SER A 369 -8.87 10.24 -29.49
C SER A 369 -9.70 9.58 -30.59
N ASN A 370 -9.18 8.51 -31.21
CA ASN A 370 -9.77 7.83 -32.36
C ASN A 370 -10.25 6.40 -32.02
N ASP A 371 -10.33 6.06 -30.73
CA ASP A 371 -10.36 4.66 -30.25
C ASP A 371 -11.67 4.40 -29.50
N ILE A 372 -12.65 3.86 -30.24
CA ILE A 372 -13.97 3.48 -29.71
C ILE A 372 -13.84 2.28 -28.74
N ASP A 373 -12.85 1.41 -28.98
CA ASP A 373 -12.61 0.16 -28.25
C ASP A 373 -11.29 0.20 -27.45
N SER A 374 -11.12 1.24 -26.61
CA SER A 374 -9.87 1.49 -25.87
C SER A 374 -9.61 0.53 -24.68
N PHE A 375 -9.82 -0.78 -24.88
CA PHE A 375 -9.52 -1.86 -23.93
C PHE A 375 -8.01 -2.01 -23.64
N LYS A 376 -7.14 -1.53 -24.54
CA LYS A 376 -5.68 -1.53 -24.31
C LYS A 376 -5.33 -0.58 -23.17
N LYS A 377 -4.98 -1.13 -22.00
CA LYS A 377 -4.50 -0.36 -20.85
C LYS A 377 -3.13 0.26 -21.13
N PHE A 378 -2.86 1.41 -20.50
CA PHE A 378 -1.51 1.99 -20.49
C PHE A 378 -0.56 1.06 -19.70
N PRO A 379 0.61 0.72 -20.23
CA PRO A 379 1.52 -0.21 -19.59
C PRO A 379 2.18 0.41 -18.37
N SER A 380 2.17 -0.30 -17.24
CA SER A 380 2.92 0.09 -16.04
C SER A 380 4.40 -0.20 -16.26
N LYS A 381 5.28 0.71 -15.82
CA LYS A 381 6.74 0.61 -16.03
C LYS A 381 7.47 0.86 -14.71
N SER A 382 8.59 0.17 -14.50
CA SER A 382 9.37 0.26 -13.26
C SER A 382 10.88 0.15 -13.48
N CYS A 383 11.67 0.73 -12.59
CA CYS A 383 13.13 0.68 -12.58
C CYS A 383 13.65 0.56 -11.13
N PRO A 384 14.96 0.28 -10.91
CA PRO A 384 15.60 0.53 -9.63
C PRO A 384 15.39 1.98 -9.17
N LEU A 385 15.14 2.21 -7.88
CA LEU A 385 14.94 3.55 -7.34
C LEU A 385 16.29 4.25 -7.11
N ARG A 386 16.55 5.37 -7.80
CA ARG A 386 17.66 6.29 -7.49
C ARG A 386 17.18 7.36 -6.51
N TYR A 387 17.76 7.41 -5.31
CA TYR A 387 17.40 8.40 -4.29
C TYR A 387 17.83 9.84 -4.67
N GLY A 388 16.98 10.80 -4.27
CA GLY A 388 17.12 12.23 -4.53
C GLY A 388 16.13 12.74 -5.59
N THR A 389 15.38 13.79 -5.25
CA THR A 389 14.24 14.34 -6.00
C THR A 389 14.45 14.41 -7.51
N SER A 390 15.58 14.97 -7.98
CA SER A 390 15.87 15.13 -9.41
C SER A 390 16.02 13.80 -10.15
N LYS A 391 16.61 12.78 -9.51
CA LYS A 391 16.79 11.45 -10.12
C LYS A 391 15.46 10.70 -10.21
N ILE A 392 14.61 10.82 -9.19
CA ILE A 392 13.25 10.24 -9.19
C ILE A 392 12.39 10.90 -10.28
N LYS A 393 12.52 12.22 -10.50
CA LYS A 393 11.86 12.94 -11.60
C LYS A 393 12.35 12.46 -12.98
N GLU A 394 13.66 12.36 -13.18
CA GLU A 394 14.29 11.85 -14.41
C GLU A 394 13.82 10.41 -14.72
N ASP A 395 13.93 9.50 -13.75
CA ASP A 395 13.48 8.10 -13.89
C ASP A 395 11.97 8.03 -14.23
N ALA A 396 11.13 8.77 -13.51
CA ALA A 396 9.68 8.78 -13.77
C ALA A 396 9.32 9.28 -15.17
N LEU A 397 10.05 10.28 -15.70
CA LEU A 397 9.84 10.78 -17.07
C LEU A 397 10.30 9.76 -18.11
N ILE A 398 11.44 9.09 -17.90
CA ILE A 398 11.93 8.01 -18.77
C ILE A 398 10.92 6.85 -18.81
N LEU A 399 10.40 6.44 -17.64
CA LEU A 399 9.35 5.42 -17.52
C LEU A 399 8.07 5.84 -18.25
N PHE A 400 7.67 7.12 -18.17
CA PHE A 400 6.49 7.63 -18.85
C PHE A 400 6.65 7.60 -20.37
N GLN A 401 7.76 8.12 -20.89
CA GLN A 401 8.03 8.10 -22.33
C GLN A 401 8.13 6.68 -22.89
N ALA A 402 8.70 5.75 -22.12
CA ALA A 402 8.75 4.33 -22.49
C ALA A 402 7.35 3.69 -22.52
N GLY A 403 6.52 3.96 -21.51
CA GLY A 403 5.13 3.50 -21.47
C GLY A 403 4.28 4.09 -22.60
N LEU A 404 4.48 5.37 -22.93
CA LEU A 404 3.77 6.07 -24.00
C LEU A 404 4.11 5.52 -25.39
N ARG A 405 5.40 5.27 -25.69
CA ARG A 405 5.81 4.62 -26.95
C ARG A 405 5.13 3.26 -27.14
N GLU A 406 5.08 2.43 -26.10
CA GLU A 406 4.42 1.12 -26.12
C GLU A 406 2.88 1.20 -26.20
N TYR A 407 2.27 2.18 -25.53
CA TYR A 407 0.83 2.43 -25.60
C TYR A 407 0.39 2.79 -27.03
N LEU A 408 1.13 3.70 -27.68
CA LEU A 408 0.92 4.15 -29.05
C LEU A 408 1.40 3.13 -30.11
N GLY A 409 2.32 2.21 -29.76
CA GLY A 409 2.96 1.28 -30.70
C GLY A 409 4.15 1.87 -31.46
N LEU A 410 4.56 3.09 -31.13
CA LEU A 410 5.61 3.87 -31.80
C LEU A 410 7.00 3.55 -31.24
N TYR A 411 7.40 2.28 -31.30
CA TYR A 411 8.69 1.80 -30.76
C TYR A 411 9.92 2.47 -31.40
N ASN A 412 9.80 2.93 -32.65
CA ASN A 412 10.92 3.50 -33.43
C ASN A 412 10.91 5.05 -33.52
N PHE A 413 9.92 5.74 -32.95
CA PHE A 413 9.79 7.20 -33.08
C PHE A 413 10.10 7.94 -31.77
N LYS A 414 10.97 8.96 -31.83
CA LYS A 414 11.14 9.94 -30.74
C LYS A 414 9.92 10.87 -30.76
N ILE A 415 9.11 10.83 -29.70
CA ILE A 415 7.97 11.74 -29.51
C ILE A 415 8.53 13.12 -29.13
N SER A 416 8.63 14.03 -30.09
CA SER A 416 9.16 15.38 -29.91
C SER A 416 8.06 16.44 -30.04
N GLY A 417 8.12 17.46 -29.17
CA GLY A 417 7.57 18.81 -29.38
C GLY A 417 6.09 18.97 -29.79
N ASN A 418 5.24 19.32 -28.81
CA ASN A 418 3.99 20.10 -28.93
C ASN A 418 2.87 19.69 -29.90
N GLN A 419 3.06 18.74 -30.83
CA GLN A 419 2.03 18.36 -31.78
C GLN A 419 0.83 17.71 -31.09
N ASN A 420 -0.37 17.92 -31.67
CA ASN A 420 -1.66 17.61 -31.06
C ASN A 420 -1.94 16.08 -31.06
N SER A 421 -1.18 15.36 -30.25
CA SER A 421 -1.17 13.91 -30.23
C SER A 421 -2.49 13.36 -29.69
N GLY A 422 -3.11 12.43 -30.43
CA GLY A 422 -4.41 11.85 -30.13
C GLY A 422 -4.46 10.90 -28.93
N TRP A 423 -3.94 11.32 -27.77
CA TRP A 423 -4.04 10.66 -26.47
C TRP A 423 -4.28 11.68 -25.36
N GLY A 424 -4.75 11.21 -24.20
CA GLY A 424 -4.82 12.02 -22.99
C GLY A 424 -4.66 11.17 -21.73
N ILE A 425 -3.86 11.64 -20.77
CA ILE A 425 -3.66 10.98 -19.48
C ILE A 425 -4.74 11.46 -18.50
N THR A 426 -5.58 10.54 -18.05
CA THR A 426 -6.68 10.75 -17.09
C THR A 426 -6.31 10.39 -15.65
N GLY A 427 -5.14 9.80 -15.43
CA GLY A 427 -4.57 9.58 -14.11
C GLY A 427 -3.08 9.24 -14.18
N LEU A 428 -2.32 9.68 -13.19
CA LEU A 428 -0.86 9.54 -13.14
C LEU A 428 -0.44 9.27 -11.70
N SER A 429 0.48 8.33 -11.49
CA SER A 429 1.02 8.02 -10.16
C SER A 429 2.40 7.39 -10.20
N VAL A 430 3.26 7.80 -9.28
CA VAL A 430 4.55 7.17 -8.99
C VAL A 430 4.52 6.49 -7.62
N SER A 431 5.18 5.36 -7.50
CA SER A 431 5.26 4.60 -6.25
C SER A 431 6.64 3.99 -6.03
N ALA A 432 7.10 4.00 -4.78
CA ALA A 432 8.33 3.35 -4.34
C ALA A 432 7.97 2.11 -3.52
N SER A 433 8.60 0.99 -3.86
CA SER A 433 8.24 -0.35 -3.37
C SER A 433 9.47 -1.22 -3.16
N LYS A 434 9.25 -2.45 -2.65
CA LYS A 434 10.31 -3.34 -2.12
C LYS A 434 11.12 -2.62 -1.04
N ILE A 435 10.43 -2.24 0.03
CA ILE A 435 11.05 -1.59 1.18
C ILE A 435 11.71 -2.65 2.07
N ILE A 436 13.00 -2.47 2.39
CA ILE A 436 13.75 -3.32 3.33
C ILE A 436 14.39 -2.45 4.42
N ALA A 437 14.54 -3.00 5.63
CA ALA A 437 15.31 -2.36 6.69
C ALA A 437 16.79 -2.29 6.31
N ILE A 438 17.46 -1.20 6.68
CA ILE A 438 18.93 -1.12 6.64
C ILE A 438 19.47 -1.97 7.80
N PRO A 439 20.40 -2.91 7.58
CA PRO A 439 20.98 -3.69 8.67
C PRO A 439 21.77 -2.79 9.64
N SER A 440 21.43 -2.88 10.92
CA SER A 440 22.14 -2.19 12.00
C SER A 440 23.61 -2.60 12.03
N GLY A 441 24.50 -1.68 11.64
CA GLY A 441 25.95 -1.91 11.56
C GLY A 441 26.57 -1.64 10.19
N THR A 442 25.78 -1.55 9.11
CA THR A 442 26.29 -1.19 7.78
C THR A 442 26.65 0.30 7.72
N ARG A 443 27.86 0.66 8.17
CA ARG A 443 28.46 1.97 7.90
C ARG A 443 28.52 2.17 6.39
N SER A 444 28.14 3.35 5.90
CA SER A 444 28.32 3.73 4.49
C SER A 444 29.79 3.57 4.12
N ILE A 445 30.08 3.03 2.92
CA ILE A 445 31.45 2.89 2.45
C ILE A 445 32.15 4.25 2.32
N MET A 446 31.40 5.35 2.12
CA MET A 446 31.97 6.69 2.20
C MET A 446 32.49 7.05 3.60
N ASN A 447 31.82 6.61 4.67
CA ASN A 447 32.31 6.81 6.04
C ASN A 447 33.54 5.93 6.33
N TYR A 448 33.69 4.79 5.64
CA TYR A 448 34.92 4.00 5.70
C TYR A 448 36.09 4.75 5.06
N PHE A 449 35.89 5.36 3.89
CA PHE A 449 36.92 6.14 3.20
C PHE A 449 37.28 7.46 3.89
N HIS A 450 36.32 8.20 4.47
CA HIS A 450 36.63 9.43 5.21
C HIS A 450 37.52 9.14 6.43
N ASN A 451 37.28 8.04 7.14
CA ASN A 451 38.08 7.63 8.29
C ASN A 451 39.50 7.12 7.96
N GLN A 452 39.94 7.12 6.70
CA GLN A 452 41.31 6.75 6.32
C GLN A 452 42.19 7.94 5.88
N GLN A 453 41.68 9.18 5.89
CA GLN A 453 42.48 10.36 5.52
C GLN A 453 43.12 11.11 6.70
N GLU A 454 42.81 10.76 7.96
CA GLU A 454 43.31 11.45 9.17
C GLU A 454 44.31 10.62 10.02
N THR A 455 45.29 9.97 9.40
CA THR A 455 46.52 9.55 10.13
C THR A 455 47.79 9.69 9.29
N CYS A 456 48.52 10.79 9.46
CA CYS A 456 49.95 10.86 9.17
C CYS A 456 50.63 11.65 10.32
N PRO A 457 51.58 11.09 11.09
CA PRO A 457 52.06 11.74 12.31
C PRO A 457 53.05 12.87 12.03
N GLN A 458 52.76 14.10 12.49
CA GLN A 458 53.80 15.13 12.58
C GLN A 458 54.65 14.92 13.83
N VAL A 459 55.93 14.61 13.62
CA VAL A 459 56.95 14.60 14.67
C VAL A 459 57.32 16.04 15.05
N LYS A 460 57.15 16.42 16.32
CA LYS A 460 57.84 17.55 16.94
C LYS A 460 58.33 17.18 18.34
N LEU A 461 59.38 17.88 18.77
CA LEU A 461 60.28 17.44 19.84
C LEU A 461 59.67 17.50 21.25
N SER A 462 60.23 16.67 22.11
CA SER A 462 59.96 16.60 23.54
C SER A 462 60.55 17.78 24.33
N SER A 463 59.93 18.06 25.47
CA SER A 463 60.62 18.57 26.66
C SER A 463 60.15 17.73 27.85
N GLU A 464 61.09 17.26 28.68
CA GLU A 464 60.84 16.27 29.73
C GLU A 464 60.44 16.92 31.07
N LYS A 465 59.56 16.28 31.84
CA LYS A 465 59.91 15.54 33.10
C LYS A 465 58.69 15.24 33.98
N LEU A 466 58.51 13.93 34.22
CA LEU A 466 58.37 13.27 35.53
C LEU A 466 57.42 13.88 36.59
N ILE A 467 56.39 13.12 36.96
CA ILE A 467 56.50 12.20 38.12
C ILE A 467 55.47 11.06 38.02
N GLN A 468 55.79 10.00 38.75
CA GLN A 468 55.34 8.61 38.71
C GLN A 468 53.89 8.27 39.12
N ASP A 469 53.48 7.11 38.59
CA ASP A 469 52.72 6.00 39.20
C ASP A 469 51.20 6.08 39.44
N ALA A 470 50.63 4.88 39.40
CA ALA A 470 49.21 4.49 39.39
C ALA A 470 49.02 3.37 40.47
N PRO A 471 47.99 2.49 40.51
CA PRO A 471 46.79 2.39 39.66
C PRO A 471 45.44 2.05 40.38
N LEU A 472 44.35 2.20 39.61
CA LEU A 472 43.17 1.30 39.52
C LEU A 472 42.22 0.97 40.72
N LEU A 473 40.93 0.89 40.36
CA LEU A 473 39.82 0.07 40.90
C LEU A 473 39.10 0.47 42.22
N SER A 474 37.85 0.93 42.06
CA SER A 474 36.57 0.38 42.59
C SER A 474 36.61 -0.68 43.71
N PRO A 475 35.65 -0.71 44.66
CA PRO A 475 34.21 -0.77 44.33
C PRO A 475 33.21 -0.11 45.32
N SER A 476 31.96 -0.57 45.24
CA SER A 476 30.76 -0.38 46.09
C SER A 476 30.98 -0.81 47.58
N GLU A 477 30.06 -0.62 48.54
CA GLU A 477 28.58 -0.57 48.54
C GLU A 477 27.95 0.32 49.64
N ASN A 478 26.67 0.69 49.44
CA ASN A 478 25.50 0.77 50.37
C ASN A 478 25.57 1.26 51.85
N CYS A 479 24.37 1.60 52.35
CA CYS A 479 23.94 1.77 53.76
C CYS A 479 24.32 3.10 54.46
N ILE A 480 23.50 3.69 55.36
CA ILE A 480 22.09 3.43 55.75
C ILE A 480 21.44 4.73 56.30
N GLU A 481 20.09 4.79 56.30
CA GLU A 481 19.13 5.64 57.04
C GLU A 481 19.61 6.89 57.84
N ASN A 482 18.85 8.01 57.74
CA ASN A 482 17.92 8.40 58.82
C ASN A 482 17.00 9.61 58.54
N GLY A 483 15.88 9.66 59.29
CA GLY A 483 15.12 10.84 59.77
C GLY A 483 14.88 12.04 58.84
N GLY A 484 13.63 12.24 58.40
CA GLY A 484 13.18 13.47 57.74
C GLY A 484 12.30 14.37 58.63
N HIS A 485 12.09 15.62 58.20
CA HIS A 485 10.94 16.44 58.60
C HIS A 485 10.55 17.45 57.49
N MET A 486 9.40 18.10 57.64
CA MET A 486 8.76 18.91 56.60
C MET A 486 9.18 20.40 56.56
N THR A 487 8.85 21.02 55.41
CA THR A 487 8.18 22.34 55.21
C THR A 487 8.96 23.57 54.69
N LEU A 488 8.35 24.16 53.64
CA LEU A 488 8.09 25.61 53.40
C LEU A 488 9.07 26.49 52.60
N GLN A 489 8.47 27.31 51.72
CA GLN A 489 8.91 28.56 51.04
C GLN A 489 10.17 28.51 50.14
N SER A 490 10.17 28.94 48.86
CA SER A 490 9.65 30.13 48.14
C SER A 490 10.66 31.27 48.03
N ILE A 491 10.83 31.85 46.82
CA ILE A 491 11.12 33.27 46.53
C ILE A 491 11.05 33.50 45.00
N GLU A 492 10.34 34.55 44.58
CA GLU A 492 10.38 35.14 43.23
C GLU A 492 11.07 36.52 43.28
N PRO A 493 11.31 37.19 42.13
CA PRO A 493 11.32 38.66 42.09
C PRO A 493 10.27 39.26 41.13
N TRP A 494 9.36 40.03 41.74
CA TRP A 494 8.58 41.17 41.21
C TRP A 494 9.46 42.19 40.43
N ILE A 495 8.98 43.20 39.67
CA ILE A 495 7.75 44.03 39.68
C ILE A 495 7.51 44.56 38.21
N SER A 496 6.50 45.33 37.78
CA SER A 496 5.37 46.10 38.40
C SER A 496 4.21 46.31 37.39
N CYS A 497 3.12 46.95 37.83
CA CYS A 497 1.89 47.23 37.08
C CYS A 497 1.71 48.72 36.74
N SER A 498 0.72 49.04 35.89
CA SER A 498 -0.16 50.22 36.03
C SER A 498 -1.47 50.03 35.25
N GLU A 499 -2.52 50.78 35.61
CA GLU A 499 -3.93 50.56 35.23
C GLU A 499 -4.49 51.77 34.42
N GLU A 500 -5.65 51.61 33.76
CA GLU A 500 -6.88 52.43 33.95
C GLU A 500 -8.01 52.13 32.92
N ASP A 501 -9.17 51.76 33.47
CA ASP A 501 -10.60 51.89 33.09
C ASP A 501 -11.10 52.34 31.68
N GLU A 502 -12.19 51.70 31.21
CA GLU A 502 -13.56 52.26 31.37
C GLU A 502 -14.71 51.20 31.24
N GLU A 503 -15.94 51.55 31.60
CA GLU A 503 -17.09 50.63 31.77
C GLU A 503 -17.92 50.34 30.49
N THR A 504 -18.65 49.19 30.45
CA THR A 504 -20.14 49.20 30.57
C THR A 504 -20.82 47.82 30.73
N LYS A 505 -21.52 47.69 31.87
CA LYS A 505 -22.80 47.00 32.22
C LYS A 505 -23.55 46.27 31.05
N HIS A 506 -24.21 45.10 31.23
CA HIS A 506 -25.22 44.78 32.27
C HIS A 506 -25.53 43.26 32.48
N SER A 507 -25.85 42.90 33.72
CA SER A 507 -26.79 41.84 34.23
C SER A 507 -26.74 40.36 33.76
N LEU A 508 -26.34 39.51 34.71
CA LEU A 508 -26.79 38.12 34.99
C LEU A 508 -28.28 38.10 35.51
N PRO A 509 -29.01 36.95 35.72
CA PRO A 509 -28.51 35.71 36.35
C PRO A 509 -29.11 34.32 35.99
N LEU A 510 -28.55 33.29 36.64
CA LEU A 510 -29.13 31.98 37.03
C LEU A 510 -30.51 32.15 37.76
N ASP A 511 -31.36 31.13 37.98
CA ASP A 511 -31.10 29.74 38.36
C ASP A 511 -32.35 28.80 38.22
N ARG A 512 -32.15 27.48 38.42
CA ARG A 512 -33.09 26.44 38.96
C ARG A 512 -34.36 25.92 38.25
N GLN A 513 -34.34 24.58 38.09
CA GLN A 513 -35.34 23.55 38.51
C GLN A 513 -36.70 23.36 37.80
N LEU A 514 -37.02 22.06 37.57
CA LEU A 514 -38.30 21.31 37.74
C LEU A 514 -39.63 21.99 37.30
N ASP A 515 -40.57 21.33 36.62
CA ASP A 515 -41.02 19.94 36.84
C ASP A 515 -41.74 19.32 35.59
N LYS A 516 -42.58 18.30 35.80
CA LYS A 516 -43.20 17.40 34.80
C LYS A 516 -44.47 17.87 34.06
N GLU A 517 -44.80 17.07 33.04
CA GLU A 517 -46.14 16.49 32.70
C GLU A 517 -47.10 17.13 31.64
N MET A 518 -47.37 16.29 30.63
CA MET A 518 -48.66 15.95 29.99
C MET A 518 -49.42 16.88 29.00
N CYS A 519 -49.40 16.42 27.75
CA CYS A 519 -50.57 16.11 26.89
C CYS A 519 -51.57 17.19 26.44
N LYS A 520 -51.64 17.40 25.12
CA LYS A 520 -52.72 16.94 24.20
C LYS A 520 -52.39 17.37 22.75
N GLU A 521 -52.87 16.83 21.63
CA GLU A 521 -53.66 15.65 21.20
C GLU A 521 -54.35 16.10 19.88
N LYS A 522 -54.17 15.37 18.76
CA LYS A 522 -55.26 14.89 17.87
C LYS A 522 -54.80 14.26 16.55
N LEU A 523 -55.64 13.33 16.07
CA LEU A 523 -55.59 12.55 14.82
C LEU A 523 -56.39 13.24 13.69
N PRO A 524 -56.28 12.79 12.42
CA PRO A 524 -57.15 11.70 11.90
C PRO A 524 -56.38 10.38 11.66
N ASP A 525 -56.95 9.17 11.82
CA ASP A 525 -58.06 8.50 11.10
C ASP A 525 -57.78 8.35 9.57
N LYS A 526 -57.87 7.16 8.94
CA LYS A 526 -58.31 5.84 9.43
C LYS A 526 -57.84 4.62 8.60
N GLU A 527 -58.28 3.43 9.05
CA GLU A 527 -58.12 2.05 8.53
C GLU A 527 -58.43 1.91 7.01
N THR A 528 -58.04 0.87 6.25
CA THR A 528 -58.11 -0.59 6.50
C THR A 528 -57.05 -1.45 5.76
N SER A 529 -57.00 -2.75 6.07
CA SER A 529 -56.13 -3.81 5.54
C SER A 529 -56.38 -4.26 4.09
N ILE A 530 -55.37 -4.87 3.45
CA ILE A 530 -55.40 -6.24 2.86
C ILE A 530 -53.98 -6.70 2.42
N CYS A 531 -53.82 -7.97 2.06
CA CYS A 531 -52.55 -8.72 1.96
C CYS A 531 -51.88 -8.70 0.55
N SER A 532 -50.80 -9.49 0.43
CA SER A 532 -50.13 -10.04 -0.78
C SER A 532 -49.29 -9.12 -1.69
N SER A 533 -47.99 -9.45 -1.75
CA SER A 533 -47.14 -9.40 -2.95
C SER A 533 -47.37 -10.66 -3.81
N PRO A 534 -46.99 -10.72 -5.11
CA PRO A 534 -45.58 -10.95 -5.47
C PRO A 534 -45.06 -10.27 -6.77
N ASP A 535 -43.80 -10.58 -7.08
CA ASP A 535 -42.89 -10.05 -8.10
C ASP A 535 -43.25 -10.18 -9.61
N ALA A 536 -42.41 -9.48 -10.39
CA ALA A 536 -41.82 -9.85 -11.69
C ALA A 536 -42.61 -9.57 -13.00
N GLU A 537 -42.05 -8.64 -13.79
CA GLU A 537 -42.28 -8.55 -15.24
C GLU A 537 -41.55 -9.64 -16.02
N VAL A 538 -42.05 -9.95 -17.22
CA VAL A 538 -41.62 -11.10 -18.05
C VAL A 538 -40.75 -10.64 -19.22
N TYR A 539 -39.67 -11.37 -19.50
CA TYR A 539 -39.00 -11.33 -20.81
C TYR A 539 -38.80 -12.73 -21.41
N ARG A 540 -39.56 -13.02 -22.46
CA ARG A 540 -39.16 -13.87 -23.61
C ARG A 540 -39.22 -12.99 -24.85
N GLY A 541 -38.33 -13.04 -25.83
CA GLY A 541 -37.20 -13.96 -26.04
C GLY A 541 -37.40 -14.77 -27.33
N TRP A 542 -36.42 -14.74 -28.24
CA TRP A 542 -36.29 -15.60 -29.42
C TRP A 542 -34.81 -15.83 -29.77
N GLU A 543 -34.55 -16.92 -30.49
CA GLU A 543 -33.23 -17.56 -30.70
C GLU A 543 -32.91 -17.73 -32.21
N LYS A 544 -31.84 -18.52 -32.50
CA LYS A 544 -31.55 -19.27 -33.76
C LYS A 544 -30.77 -18.54 -34.87
N ASP A 545 -29.87 -19.19 -35.62
CA ASP A 545 -29.21 -20.50 -35.44
C ASP A 545 -27.96 -20.64 -36.35
N GLN A 546 -26.90 -21.29 -35.85
CA GLN A 546 -25.94 -22.21 -36.55
C GLN A 546 -25.20 -21.67 -37.82
N THR A 547 -24.27 -22.34 -38.53
CA THR A 547 -23.66 -23.71 -38.53
C THR A 547 -22.12 -23.68 -38.78
N GLU A 548 -21.40 -24.67 -38.22
CA GLU A 548 -20.32 -25.58 -38.74
C GLU A 548 -19.50 -25.27 -40.04
N SER A 549 -18.35 -25.89 -40.41
CA SER A 549 -17.62 -27.10 -39.97
C SER A 549 -16.12 -27.16 -40.42
N ASN A 550 -15.30 -28.03 -39.80
CA ASN A 550 -14.15 -28.87 -40.30
C ASN A 550 -13.01 -28.35 -41.24
N GLY A 551 -11.82 -29.00 -41.27
CA GLY A 551 -10.81 -28.67 -42.33
C GLY A 551 -9.43 -29.39 -42.51
N ASP A 552 -8.71 -29.86 -41.48
CA ASP A 552 -7.55 -30.82 -41.49
C ASP A 552 -6.23 -30.67 -42.36
N TYR A 553 -5.18 -31.40 -41.90
CA TYR A 553 -3.95 -31.96 -42.57
C TYR A 553 -2.69 -31.18 -43.09
N LEU A 554 -1.52 -31.49 -42.45
CA LEU A 554 -0.15 -31.92 -42.95
C LEU A 554 0.65 -31.09 -44.02
N THR A 555 1.98 -31.21 -44.27
CA THR A 555 3.10 -32.12 -43.84
C THR A 555 4.52 -31.48 -44.01
N GLU A 556 5.53 -31.89 -43.21
CA GLU A 556 7.01 -32.13 -43.50
C GLU A 556 7.94 -31.12 -44.27
N LYS A 557 9.30 -31.14 -44.24
CA LYS A 557 10.44 -31.62 -43.35
C LYS A 557 11.82 -31.25 -44.02
N ILE A 558 12.97 -31.62 -43.39
CA ILE A 558 14.36 -31.83 -43.95
C ILE A 558 15.29 -30.58 -44.12
N ARG A 559 16.64 -30.58 -43.93
CA ARG A 559 17.61 -31.38 -43.10
C ARG A 559 19.09 -30.84 -43.14
N ASP A 560 19.82 -30.91 -42.00
CA ASP A 560 21.28 -31.01 -41.64
C ASP A 560 22.50 -30.44 -42.45
N SER A 561 23.65 -30.31 -41.71
CA SER A 561 25.10 -30.47 -42.09
C SER A 561 26.00 -29.23 -42.32
N LEU A 562 27.34 -29.19 -42.02
CA LEU A 562 28.29 -30.02 -41.19
C LEU A 562 29.66 -29.26 -40.98
N GLU A 563 30.42 -29.58 -39.90
CA GLU A 563 31.94 -29.62 -39.74
C GLU A 563 32.86 -28.38 -40.02
N SER A 564 34.14 -28.23 -39.55
CA SER A 564 35.03 -28.90 -38.55
C SER A 564 36.39 -28.14 -38.25
N GLU A 565 37.07 -28.43 -37.12
CA GLU A 565 38.56 -28.53 -36.86
C GLU A 565 39.59 -27.36 -37.08
N GLU A 566 40.84 -27.28 -36.51
CA GLU A 566 41.48 -27.77 -35.24
C GLU A 566 42.85 -27.06 -34.89
N GLY A 567 43.20 -26.87 -33.60
CA GLY A 567 44.59 -26.84 -33.01
C GLY A 567 45.55 -25.61 -33.18
N LYS A 568 46.73 -25.47 -32.51
CA LYS A 568 47.36 -26.06 -31.26
C LYS A 568 48.79 -25.49 -30.91
N ARG A 569 49.18 -25.40 -29.60
CA ARG A 569 50.56 -25.29 -28.95
C ARG A 569 51.18 -23.87 -28.69
N LYS A 570 51.47 -23.46 -27.43
CA LYS A 570 52.71 -23.51 -26.54
C LYS A 570 53.78 -22.40 -26.82
N LEU A 571 54.54 -21.81 -25.85
CA LEU A 571 55.13 -22.27 -24.57
C LEU A 571 55.39 -21.13 -23.51
N ASN A 572 55.76 -21.46 -22.27
CA ASN A 572 56.07 -20.63 -21.05
C ASN A 572 57.17 -19.54 -21.26
N LYS A 573 57.43 -18.53 -20.39
CA LYS A 573 57.48 -18.36 -18.90
C LYS A 573 57.48 -16.81 -18.56
N GLU A 574 57.51 -16.22 -17.36
CA GLU A 574 57.66 -16.61 -15.92
C GLU A 574 56.82 -15.70 -14.96
N LYS A 575 57.39 -14.73 -14.20
CA LYS A 575 56.72 -13.93 -13.12
C LYS A 575 57.40 -12.59 -12.77
N GLY A 576 56.63 -11.54 -12.42
CA GLY A 576 57.12 -10.37 -11.66
C GLY A 576 56.19 -9.13 -11.60
N MET A 577 55.75 -8.73 -10.39
CA MET A 577 54.97 -7.51 -10.03
C MET A 577 53.60 -7.29 -10.69
N SER A 578 52.55 -7.16 -9.85
CA SER A 578 51.15 -6.99 -10.28
C SER A 578 50.84 -5.65 -10.95
N THR A 579 49.73 -5.61 -11.70
CA THR A 579 49.39 -4.55 -12.65
C THR A 579 48.58 -3.40 -12.05
N ILE A 580 47.72 -3.65 -11.05
CA ILE A 580 46.80 -2.63 -10.52
C ILE A 580 47.55 -1.44 -9.89
N SER A 581 48.64 -1.67 -9.15
CA SER A 581 49.48 -0.59 -8.60
C SER A 581 50.11 0.29 -9.69
N ARG A 582 50.40 -0.27 -10.87
CA ARG A 582 50.96 0.46 -12.02
C ARG A 582 49.91 1.35 -12.69
N TYR A 583 48.65 0.93 -12.68
CA TYR A 583 47.53 1.72 -13.21
C TYR A 583 47.29 2.98 -12.37
N PHE A 584 47.09 2.83 -11.06
CA PHE A 584 46.73 3.95 -10.18
C PHE A 584 47.85 4.97 -9.93
N GLN A 585 49.12 4.59 -10.11
CA GLN A 585 50.24 5.55 -10.06
C GLN A 585 50.38 6.41 -11.33
N SER A 586 49.68 6.07 -12.43
CA SER A 586 49.84 6.75 -13.73
C SER A 586 48.84 7.90 -14.01
N GLN A 587 47.96 8.21 -13.04
CA GLN A 587 46.89 9.23 -13.18
C GLN A 587 47.06 10.44 -12.26
N ASN A 588 48.06 10.47 -11.37
CA ASN A 588 48.25 11.52 -10.35
C ASN A 588 49.66 12.13 -10.36
N SER A 589 50.15 12.48 -11.56
CA SER A 589 51.31 13.36 -11.72
C SER A 589 51.27 14.03 -13.08
N GLY A 590 51.18 15.35 -13.11
CA GLY A 590 51.49 16.14 -14.30
C GLY A 590 52.41 17.28 -13.92
N ASP A 591 53.40 17.57 -14.75
CA ASP A 591 53.75 18.97 -14.96
C ASP A 591 54.45 19.25 -16.31
N LEU A 592 54.24 20.49 -16.76
CA LEU A 592 54.98 21.35 -17.70
C LEU A 592 56.08 20.79 -18.63
N LEU A 593 56.00 21.19 -19.91
CA LEU A 593 57.02 22.05 -20.53
C LEU A 593 56.45 22.96 -21.63
N LYS A 594 57.21 23.99 -22.05
CA LYS A 594 56.73 25.18 -22.78
C LYS A 594 56.89 25.11 -24.32
N VAL A 595 56.03 25.86 -25.03
CA VAL A 595 56.38 26.72 -26.19
C VAL A 595 55.64 28.07 -26.03
N GLU A 596 56.15 29.18 -26.58
CA GLU A 596 55.79 30.56 -26.17
C GLU A 596 55.10 31.42 -27.26
N HIS A 597 54.55 32.56 -26.80
CA HIS A 597 54.21 33.81 -27.54
C HIS A 597 53.16 33.83 -28.68
N ALA A 598 52.03 34.54 -28.48
CA ALA A 598 51.89 35.97 -28.90
C ALA A 598 50.43 36.52 -28.94
N SER A 599 50.18 37.54 -28.12
CA SER A 599 49.46 38.80 -28.46
C SER A 599 47.96 38.89 -28.86
N THR A 600 47.19 39.43 -27.90
CA THR A 600 46.28 40.61 -28.02
C THR A 600 44.84 40.54 -28.58
N SER A 601 43.96 41.34 -27.93
CA SER A 601 42.67 41.92 -28.35
C SER A 601 41.45 40.99 -28.55
N LYS A 602 40.18 41.46 -28.49
CA LYS A 602 39.44 42.41 -27.61
C LYS A 602 38.06 42.62 -28.26
N LEU A 603 36.95 42.52 -27.50
CA LEU A 603 35.61 43.10 -27.86
C LEU A 603 35.00 42.58 -29.20
N SER A 604 33.76 42.89 -29.60
CA SER A 604 32.48 43.05 -28.87
C SER A 604 31.30 42.86 -29.85
N GLU A 605 30.08 42.78 -29.29
CA GLU A 605 28.80 43.16 -29.92
C GLU A 605 28.20 42.37 -31.11
N SER A 606 26.89 42.17 -31.00
CA SER A 606 25.94 41.90 -32.09
C SER A 606 25.49 43.19 -32.76
N PRO A 607 24.78 43.12 -33.90
CA PRO A 607 23.42 43.68 -33.87
C PRO A 607 22.36 42.88 -34.67
N SER A 608 21.10 43.26 -34.49
CA SER A 608 19.91 42.72 -35.17
C SER A 608 19.05 43.82 -35.81
N LEU A 609 18.55 43.58 -37.03
CA LEU A 609 17.45 44.23 -37.77
C LEU A 609 16.82 43.12 -38.65
N SER A 610 15.51 42.93 -38.87
CA SER A 610 14.45 43.83 -39.37
C SER A 610 14.67 44.23 -40.85
N ASP A 611 13.69 44.27 -41.78
CA ASP A 611 12.21 44.28 -41.67
C ASP A 611 11.45 43.64 -42.85
N HIS A 612 10.12 43.50 -42.67
CA HIS A 612 8.99 43.38 -43.61
C HIS A 612 9.17 43.14 -45.13
N GLN A 613 8.37 42.22 -45.70
CA GLN A 613 7.31 42.52 -46.69
C GLN A 613 6.27 41.39 -46.84
N SER A 614 5.27 41.55 -47.73
CA SER A 614 3.88 41.05 -47.50
C SER A 614 3.15 40.35 -48.67
N GLU A 615 2.41 39.29 -48.32
CA GLU A 615 1.17 38.75 -48.93
C GLU A 615 1.15 38.07 -50.34
N PRO A 616 0.13 37.24 -50.65
CA PRO A 616 0.13 36.26 -51.76
C PRO A 616 -0.84 36.64 -52.92
N PRO A 617 -1.17 35.74 -53.89
CA PRO A 617 -2.32 34.83 -53.67
C PRO A 617 -2.33 33.44 -54.40
N GLN A 618 -3.24 32.58 -53.91
CA GLN A 618 -4.11 31.60 -54.62
C GLN A 618 -3.57 30.36 -55.40
N GLU A 619 -4.35 29.26 -55.22
CA GLU A 619 -4.80 28.25 -56.21
C GLU A 619 -3.73 27.46 -57.03
N ASN A 620 -3.64 26.13 -56.93
CA ASN A 620 -4.71 25.18 -57.27
C ASN A 620 -4.40 23.72 -56.85
N SER A 621 -5.46 22.93 -56.72
CA SER A 621 -5.45 21.46 -56.94
C SER A 621 -6.24 21.18 -58.24
N PRO A 622 -6.35 19.94 -58.78
CA PRO A 622 -5.78 18.66 -58.35
C PRO A 622 -5.02 17.97 -59.51
N ALA A 623 -4.72 16.67 -59.39
CA ALA A 623 -4.97 15.63 -60.41
C ALA A 623 -4.14 14.35 -60.15
N ARG A 624 -4.69 13.20 -60.54
CA ARG A 624 -3.97 11.92 -60.64
C ARG A 624 -3.10 11.91 -61.90
N GLY A 625 -1.94 11.27 -61.82
CA GLY A 625 -1.20 10.78 -62.99
C GLY A 625 -0.68 9.39 -62.71
N GLU A 626 -1.17 8.39 -63.45
CA GLU A 626 -0.61 7.03 -63.47
C GLU A 626 0.34 6.91 -64.66
N SER A 627 1.56 6.44 -64.45
CA SER A 627 2.44 5.97 -65.52
C SER A 627 3.46 4.96 -65.00
N SER A 628 3.63 3.87 -65.73
CA SER A 628 4.79 2.96 -65.67
C SER A 628 6.05 3.68 -66.24
N VAL A 629 7.27 3.14 -66.19
CA VAL A 629 7.72 1.73 -66.10
C VAL A 629 9.08 1.61 -65.39
N ASP A 630 9.27 0.42 -64.79
CA ASP A 630 10.51 -0.38 -64.69
C ASP A 630 11.80 0.03 -63.92
N ALA A 631 12.25 -0.99 -63.18
CA ALA A 631 13.62 -1.51 -63.12
C ALA A 631 14.77 -0.79 -62.35
N ARG A 632 15.10 -1.40 -61.20
CA ARG A 632 16.46 -1.71 -60.69
C ARG A 632 17.39 -0.54 -60.28
N LEU A 633 17.40 -0.22 -58.98
CA LEU A 633 18.55 -0.57 -58.13
C LEU A 633 18.21 -0.53 -56.63
N CYS A 634 18.74 -1.50 -55.87
CA CYS A 634 19.16 -1.48 -54.44
C CYS A 634 18.87 -2.81 -53.72
N SER A 635 19.92 -3.36 -53.10
CA SER A 635 19.90 -4.62 -52.36
C SER A 635 19.43 -4.44 -50.91
N HIS A 636 18.92 -5.51 -50.30
CA HIS A 636 18.49 -5.53 -48.90
C HIS A 636 19.68 -5.52 -47.92
N ILE A 637 19.92 -4.38 -47.26
CA ILE A 637 20.76 -4.34 -46.05
C ILE A 637 19.87 -4.56 -44.81
N LYS A 638 19.81 -5.81 -44.32
CA LYS A 638 19.17 -6.15 -43.04
C LYS A 638 20.11 -5.88 -41.87
N LEU A 639 20.04 -4.68 -41.29
CA LEU A 639 20.76 -4.37 -40.04
C LEU A 639 20.19 -5.19 -38.87
N LYS A 640 21.06 -6.01 -38.25
CA LYS A 640 20.75 -6.77 -37.02
C LYS A 640 20.76 -5.85 -35.80
N ARG A 641 20.01 -6.24 -34.75
CA ARG A 641 20.21 -5.69 -33.40
C ARG A 641 21.57 -6.14 -32.86
N PRO A 642 22.33 -5.30 -32.12
CA PRO A 642 23.54 -5.74 -31.45
C PRO A 642 23.20 -6.71 -30.31
N ALA A 643 23.73 -7.93 -30.38
CA ALA A 643 23.85 -8.80 -29.22
C ALA A 643 25.12 -8.40 -28.45
N TRP A 644 25.06 -8.37 -27.13
CA TRP A 644 26.24 -8.14 -26.30
C TRP A 644 27.00 -9.45 -26.14
N SER A 645 27.92 -9.74 -27.06
CA SER A 645 28.95 -10.76 -26.89
C SER A 645 30.16 -10.11 -26.21
N TYR A 646 30.44 -10.49 -24.97
CA TYR A 646 31.75 -10.29 -24.37
C TYR A 646 32.69 -11.32 -24.98
N ASP A 647 33.86 -10.88 -25.46
CA ASP A 647 34.90 -11.82 -25.84
C ASP A 647 35.65 -12.25 -24.57
N ILE A 648 35.67 -13.56 -24.31
CA ILE A 648 36.18 -14.11 -23.05
C ILE A 648 37.72 -14.05 -23.03
N ASP A 649 38.34 -14.06 -24.20
CA ASP A 649 39.79 -14.00 -24.36
C ASP A 649 40.38 -12.58 -24.19
N GLU A 650 39.53 -11.54 -24.06
CA GLU A 650 39.94 -10.17 -23.69
C GLU A 650 40.04 -9.93 -22.17
N ILE A 651 39.67 -10.91 -21.32
CA ILE A 651 39.72 -10.75 -19.86
C ILE A 651 41.17 -10.90 -19.36
N ASP A 652 41.76 -9.80 -18.89
CA ASP A 652 43.09 -9.80 -18.26
C ASP A 652 43.09 -10.72 -17.03
N GLN A 653 43.85 -11.82 -17.14
CA GLN A 653 43.90 -12.86 -16.13
C GLN A 653 44.63 -12.45 -14.86
N ASP A 654 45.47 -11.41 -14.89
CA ASP A 654 46.06 -10.86 -13.67
C ASP A 654 44.99 -10.18 -12.79
N VAL A 655 43.95 -9.59 -13.39
CA VAL A 655 42.82 -9.01 -12.65
C VAL A 655 42.01 -10.10 -11.94
N LEU A 656 41.79 -11.26 -12.56
CA LEU A 656 41.16 -12.39 -11.85
C LEU A 656 42.06 -12.93 -10.72
N ASN A 657 43.39 -12.93 -10.91
CA ASN A 657 44.34 -13.42 -9.92
C ASN A 657 44.41 -12.54 -8.63
N GLU A 658 44.01 -11.26 -8.70
CA GLU A 658 43.91 -10.37 -7.53
C GLU A 658 42.59 -10.53 -6.72
N LEU A 659 41.59 -11.25 -7.23
CA LEU A 659 40.30 -11.45 -6.54
C LEU A 659 40.38 -12.45 -5.36
N PRO A 660 39.51 -12.34 -4.33
CA PRO A 660 39.37 -13.36 -3.30
C PRO A 660 39.03 -14.74 -3.87
N LYS A 661 39.66 -15.81 -3.36
CA LYS A 661 39.53 -17.19 -3.87
C LYS A 661 38.09 -17.67 -4.13
N GLN A 662 37.15 -17.32 -3.25
CA GLN A 662 35.74 -17.72 -3.39
C GLN A 662 35.11 -17.16 -4.68
N ILE A 663 35.50 -15.94 -5.08
CA ILE A 663 35.05 -15.31 -6.32
C ILE A 663 35.83 -15.87 -7.52
N GLN A 664 37.13 -16.17 -7.35
CA GLN A 664 37.92 -16.86 -8.37
C GLN A 664 37.32 -18.22 -8.72
N GLU A 665 36.92 -19.00 -7.72
CA GLU A 665 36.31 -20.32 -7.88
C GLU A 665 34.93 -20.23 -8.56
N GLU A 666 34.12 -19.22 -8.24
CA GLU A 666 32.82 -18.97 -8.90
C GLU A 666 32.98 -18.54 -10.37
N VAL A 667 33.86 -17.58 -10.67
CA VAL A 667 34.14 -17.13 -12.05
C VAL A 667 34.76 -18.27 -12.87
N GLN A 668 35.69 -19.05 -12.30
CA GLN A 668 36.23 -20.24 -12.97
C GLN A 668 35.20 -21.36 -13.14
N ALA A 669 34.16 -21.42 -12.32
CA ALA A 669 33.04 -22.35 -12.54
C ALA A 669 32.15 -21.91 -13.72
N TRP A 670 31.98 -20.60 -13.95
CA TRP A 670 31.25 -20.06 -15.10
C TRP A 670 32.04 -20.23 -16.41
N LEU A 671 33.37 -20.12 -16.36
CA LEU A 671 34.27 -20.27 -17.50
C LEU A 671 34.50 -21.74 -17.95
N ARG A 672 33.94 -22.73 -17.26
CA ARG A 672 34.07 -24.16 -17.61
C ARG A 672 32.89 -24.65 -18.46
N PRO A 673 33.11 -25.16 -19.69
CA PRO A 673 32.06 -25.77 -20.49
C PRO A 673 31.40 -26.97 -19.78
N GLN A 674 30.09 -26.87 -19.52
CA GLN A 674 29.28 -27.89 -18.86
C GLN A 674 29.20 -29.19 -19.69
N LYS A 675 30.02 -30.18 -19.35
CA LYS A 675 29.85 -31.56 -19.86
C LYS A 675 28.57 -32.16 -19.30
N ARG A 676 27.61 -32.49 -20.19
CA ARG A 676 26.35 -33.17 -19.82
C ARG A 676 26.65 -34.54 -19.17
N PRO A 677 26.09 -34.86 -17.99
CA PRO A 677 26.13 -36.22 -17.46
C PRO A 677 25.18 -37.15 -18.23
N HIS A 678 25.55 -38.42 -18.40
CA HIS A 678 24.64 -39.45 -18.86
C HIS A 678 23.59 -39.77 -17.78
N THR A 679 22.33 -39.95 -18.18
CA THR A 679 21.27 -40.50 -17.33
C THR A 679 20.68 -41.75 -17.98
N VAL A 680 20.72 -42.87 -17.27
CA VAL A 680 20.03 -44.11 -17.64
C VAL A 680 18.58 -44.04 -17.16
N LYS A 681 17.66 -44.64 -17.92
CA LYS A 681 16.21 -44.57 -17.66
C LYS A 681 15.80 -45.06 -16.27
N ARG A 682 14.82 -44.38 -15.67
CA ARG A 682 13.84 -44.97 -14.75
C ARG A 682 12.50 -44.25 -14.91
N ASP A 683 11.45 -44.98 -15.27
CA ASP A 683 10.17 -44.42 -15.66
C ASP A 683 9.27 -44.06 -14.45
N SER A 684 8.78 -42.83 -14.40
CA SER A 684 7.67 -42.40 -13.50
C SER A 684 7.04 -41.06 -13.94
N GLY A 685 6.79 -40.88 -15.24
CA GLY A 685 6.11 -39.70 -15.80
C GLY A 685 4.59 -39.88 -15.91
N ILE A 686 3.84 -38.83 -15.55
CA ILE A 686 2.38 -38.69 -15.32
C ILE A 686 1.36 -39.26 -16.34
N ALA A 687 1.80 -39.94 -17.41
CA ALA A 687 0.96 -40.48 -18.51
C ALA A 687 0.03 -41.66 -18.14
N ARG A 688 -0.36 -41.79 -16.86
CA ARG A 688 -1.38 -42.73 -16.36
C ARG A 688 -2.68 -42.07 -15.89
N TYR A 689 -2.74 -40.73 -15.82
CA TYR A 689 -3.91 -40.01 -15.30
C TYR A 689 -5.00 -39.67 -16.33
N PHE A 690 -4.75 -39.87 -17.62
CA PHE A 690 -5.72 -39.56 -18.69
C PHE A 690 -5.81 -40.68 -19.73
N LEU A 691 -6.55 -41.74 -19.39
CA LEU A 691 -7.10 -42.71 -20.35
C LEU A 691 -8.57 -42.97 -20.01
N PRO A 692 -9.49 -42.98 -21.00
CA PRO A 692 -10.90 -43.22 -20.75
C PRO A 692 -11.17 -44.71 -20.48
N ALA A 693 -11.97 -45.01 -19.45
CA ALA A 693 -12.39 -46.37 -19.16
C ALA A 693 -13.51 -46.82 -20.13
N LYS A 694 -13.35 -48.00 -20.75
CA LYS A 694 -14.45 -48.76 -21.37
C LYS A 694 -14.27 -50.26 -21.19
N ASN A 695 -15.40 -50.92 -20.93
CA ASN A 695 -15.68 -52.35 -21.10
C ASN A 695 -14.84 -53.35 -20.27
N LYS A 696 -15.25 -53.54 -19.01
CA LYS A 696 -15.90 -54.81 -18.63
C LYS A 696 -16.92 -54.59 -17.53
#